data_AF-A0A1M2V838-F1
#
_entry.id   AF-A0A1M2V838-F1
#
_cell.length_a   1.000
_cell.length_b   1.000
_cell.length_c   1.000
_cell.angle_alpha   90.00
_cell.angle_beta   90.00
_cell.angle_gamma   90.00
#
_symmetry.space_group_name_H-M   'P 1'
#
loop_
_entity.id
_entity.type
_entity.pdbx_description
1 polymer ?
#
loop_
_entity_poly.entity_id
_entity_poly.type
_entity_poly.pdbx_seq_one_letter_code
_entity_poly.pdbx_strand_id
1 'polypeptide(L)'
;MGATRAQKELYFQKLKELVAKFPSIFIVNVDNVGSNQMHQIRVALRGKGVVVMGKNTMVRRALRSILSEYPQFERLLPHVRGNIGFVFTGDDLKEIREIITANKVAAPARAGALAPKDVIIPGGNTGMEPGKTSFFQALGIPTKIARGTIEIVADVQVVTAGTRVGPSEATLLNMLNISPFTYGMSVVQIFDQGNIFSPEVLDVSDTELLDRFLSGIKTIAAISLAINYPTVVSVIHSLVNSYKNLIAVALATEYTFEGAEKAKEYLANPEAFAVAAAPAAAEAGPSAEAAAAAPEEEKEESDDDMVLDIGCGEGELLACLCNPAPWLAPPPTHVLDTNSDTDDERERAELHKDILHPVKIAGLDIDHGELEDAVKITRPPSPGHTAGQWHCEPLRWEPLEAKVWEGSLAHVNPEFVGVDCIVSTEVIEHLPEDVLQAFAPVVFGAYHPRIVLLTTPSYTFNARFTAPDAPYEARSGWPDPTKRTERIFRHHDHKFEWTVEEFTQWCNAVAEKWGYDVELGGVGKAEEDDEWERDDELGWASQVAAFRRREGAEWVERRAKLVKDLEIADQAGEQTGHKLLATHQHSTHEAARQPQSLEAVGDLVVERMLRFRNASLPLREIWFQNEVAIACGGWLDWLVRAVQAHDGLSLQKPAAGLTVDWTVQLDPALHPLMLPESPGDSPPDMDEVADIWDPFDDDEPWIENPEDVQVAQDETCVAKDSWSEQDIDWDKRELDIAAGAGWGAPEGDWSCDSEWS
;
A
#
# COMPACT_ATOMS: atom_id res chain seq x y z
N MET A 1 11.08 38.77 -26.70
CA MET A 1 11.20 39.49 -25.41
C MET A 1 11.66 38.53 -24.31
N GLY A 2 12.55 38.94 -23.40
CA GLY A 2 12.98 38.10 -22.27
C GLY A 2 11.98 38.15 -21.12
N ALA A 3 11.68 37.02 -20.49
CA ALA A 3 10.76 36.95 -19.34
C ALA A 3 11.16 37.96 -18.25
N THR A 4 10.18 38.67 -17.71
CA THR A 4 10.39 39.68 -16.67
C THR A 4 10.87 39.03 -15.38
N ARG A 5 11.52 39.79 -14.49
CA ARG A 5 12.00 39.26 -13.20
C ARG A 5 10.87 38.61 -12.39
N ALA A 6 9.69 39.23 -12.39
CA ALA A 6 8.50 38.71 -11.73
C ALA A 6 8.05 37.34 -12.27
N GLN A 7 8.07 37.13 -13.60
CA GLN A 7 7.71 35.84 -14.20
C GLN A 7 8.68 34.71 -13.82
N LYS A 8 9.97 35.04 -13.66
CA LYS A 8 10.99 34.06 -13.21
C LYS A 8 10.80 33.68 -11.75
N GLU A 9 10.36 34.62 -10.93
CA GLU A 9 10.10 34.43 -9.50
C GLU A 9 8.85 33.57 -9.28
N LEU A 10 7.77 33.84 -10.03
CA LEU A 10 6.58 32.97 -10.11
C LEU A 10 6.93 31.54 -10.55
N TYR A 11 7.83 31.38 -11.52
CA TYR A 11 8.28 30.05 -11.94
C TYR A 11 9.03 29.32 -10.81
N PHE A 12 9.86 30.02 -10.04
CA PHE A 12 10.55 29.43 -8.88
C PHE A 12 9.58 29.02 -7.78
N GLN A 13 8.58 29.85 -7.48
CA GLN A 13 7.53 29.52 -6.52
C GLN A 13 6.76 28.28 -6.94
N LYS A 14 6.28 28.24 -8.19
CA LYS A 14 5.57 27.07 -8.73
C LYS A 14 6.41 25.79 -8.68
N LEU A 15 7.70 25.87 -8.99
CA LEU A 15 8.58 24.70 -8.93
C LEU A 15 8.77 24.23 -7.48
N LYS A 16 8.91 25.15 -6.52
CA LYS A 16 8.98 24.83 -5.08
C LYS A 16 7.72 24.15 -4.58
N GLU A 17 6.55 24.69 -4.95
CA GLU A 17 5.25 24.10 -4.59
C GLU A 17 5.09 22.68 -5.13
N LEU A 18 5.49 22.44 -6.39
CA LEU A 18 5.37 21.12 -7.01
C LEU A 18 6.37 20.10 -6.44
N VAL A 19 7.58 20.54 -6.10
CA VAL A 19 8.59 19.71 -5.43
C VAL A 19 8.14 19.34 -4.01
N ALA A 20 7.44 20.24 -3.31
CA ALA A 20 6.90 19.94 -1.98
C ALA A 20 5.64 19.07 -2.05
N LYS A 21 4.81 19.21 -3.09
CA LYS A 21 3.54 18.49 -3.23
C LYS A 21 3.69 17.05 -3.70
N PHE A 22 4.63 16.77 -4.60
CA PHE A 22 4.74 15.46 -5.25
C PHE A 22 6.05 14.75 -4.85
N PRO A 23 5.98 13.47 -4.41
CA PRO A 23 7.16 12.71 -4.03
C PRO A 23 8.03 12.29 -5.23
N SER A 24 7.40 12.10 -6.40
CA SER A 24 8.01 11.47 -7.57
C SER A 24 8.09 12.43 -8.76
N ILE A 25 9.21 12.36 -9.49
CA ILE A 25 9.50 13.23 -10.63
C ILE A 25 10.09 12.43 -11.77
N PHE A 26 9.45 12.45 -12.94
CA PHE A 26 10.04 11.96 -14.18
C PHE A 26 10.81 13.07 -14.89
N ILE A 27 12.06 12.79 -15.24
CA ILE A 27 12.82 13.60 -16.18
C ILE A 27 12.55 13.05 -17.57
N VAL A 28 11.90 13.85 -18.40
CA VAL A 28 11.48 13.47 -19.75
C VAL A 28 12.26 14.26 -20.79
N ASN A 29 12.67 13.59 -21.87
CA ASN A 29 13.19 14.23 -23.07
C ASN A 29 12.05 14.44 -24.08
N VAL A 30 11.98 15.66 -24.62
CA VAL A 30 10.93 16.19 -25.48
C VAL A 30 11.50 16.57 -26.87
N ASP A 31 12.40 15.74 -27.40
CA ASP A 31 12.97 15.92 -28.74
C ASP A 31 11.97 15.59 -29.86
N ASN A 32 11.83 16.50 -30.83
CA ASN A 32 10.93 16.37 -31.99
C ASN A 32 9.44 16.19 -31.64
N VAL A 33 9.02 16.63 -30.45
CA VAL A 33 7.62 16.59 -30.00
C VAL A 33 6.89 17.88 -30.39
N GLY A 34 5.73 17.76 -31.05
CA GLY A 34 4.93 18.90 -31.46
C GLY A 34 4.13 19.53 -30.31
N SER A 35 3.75 20.80 -30.42
CA SER A 35 2.92 21.49 -29.40
C SER A 35 1.58 20.79 -29.16
N ASN A 36 0.95 20.26 -30.22
CA ASN A 36 -0.30 19.50 -30.10
C ASN A 36 -0.11 18.17 -29.34
N GLN A 37 1.01 17.48 -29.58
CA GLN A 37 1.35 16.25 -28.85
C GLN A 37 1.58 16.53 -27.37
N MET A 38 2.26 17.64 -27.02
CA MET A 38 2.38 18.07 -25.62
C MET A 38 1.02 18.42 -25.00
N HIS A 39 0.08 18.97 -25.76
CA HIS A 39 -1.26 19.23 -25.27
C HIS A 39 -2.04 17.94 -24.99
N GLN A 40 -1.98 16.96 -25.90
CA GLN A 40 -2.58 15.64 -25.71
C GLN A 40 -1.98 14.90 -24.50
N ILE A 41 -0.66 14.91 -24.36
CA ILE A 41 0.04 14.33 -23.19
C ILE A 41 -0.41 15.02 -21.91
N ARG A 42 -0.56 16.35 -21.90
CA ARG A 42 -1.07 17.08 -20.74
C ARG A 42 -2.51 16.71 -20.42
N VAL A 43 -3.36 16.50 -21.42
CA VAL A 43 -4.75 16.04 -21.21
C VAL A 43 -4.76 14.64 -20.61
N ALA A 44 -3.95 13.72 -21.15
CA ALA A 44 -3.83 12.35 -20.64
C ALA A 44 -3.27 12.26 -19.22
N LEU A 45 -2.42 13.21 -18.82
CA LEU A 45 -1.86 13.30 -17.47
C LEU A 45 -2.73 14.14 -16.50
N ARG A 46 -3.87 14.70 -16.92
CA ARG A 46 -4.77 15.42 -16.00
C ARG A 46 -5.27 14.48 -14.90
N GLY A 47 -5.31 14.97 -13.67
CA GLY A 47 -5.63 14.16 -12.48
C GLY A 47 -4.41 13.40 -11.95
N LYS A 48 -3.60 12.80 -12.82
CA LYS A 48 -2.48 11.92 -12.43
C LYS A 48 -1.10 12.59 -12.28
N GLY A 49 -0.86 13.70 -12.99
CA GLY A 49 0.44 14.37 -12.94
C GLY A 49 0.52 15.73 -13.62
N VAL A 50 1.52 16.51 -13.24
CA VAL A 50 1.72 17.88 -13.74
C VAL A 50 3.02 17.98 -14.54
N VAL A 51 2.88 18.31 -15.82
CA VAL A 51 4.03 18.53 -16.73
C VAL A 51 4.52 19.98 -16.64
N VAL A 52 5.78 20.16 -16.27
CA VAL A 52 6.47 21.46 -16.22
C VAL A 52 7.66 21.46 -17.17
N MET A 53 7.67 22.43 -18.08
CA MET A 53 8.81 22.72 -18.95
C MET A 53 9.53 23.96 -18.43
N GLY A 54 10.85 24.02 -18.61
CA GLY A 54 11.65 25.15 -18.15
C GLY A 54 12.98 25.26 -18.87
N LYS A 55 13.58 26.45 -18.83
CA LYS A 55 14.94 26.63 -19.33
C LYS A 55 15.93 25.98 -18.36
N ASN A 56 16.83 25.12 -18.85
CA ASN A 56 17.78 24.36 -18.02
C ASN A 56 18.55 25.22 -17.00
N THR A 57 19.04 26.39 -17.42
CA THR A 57 19.77 27.32 -16.52
C THR A 57 18.89 27.86 -15.40
N MET A 58 17.60 28.04 -15.66
CA MET A 58 16.61 28.52 -14.69
C MET A 58 16.24 27.42 -13.70
N VAL A 59 15.99 26.21 -14.20
CA VAL A 59 15.67 25.05 -13.36
C VAL A 59 16.83 24.68 -12.45
N ARG A 60 18.07 24.59 -12.96
CA ARG A 60 19.25 24.32 -12.13
C ARG A 60 19.45 25.36 -11.02
N ARG A 61 19.17 26.63 -11.31
CA ARG A 61 19.23 27.69 -10.30
C ARG A 61 18.14 27.55 -9.25
N ALA A 62 16.92 27.19 -9.65
CA ALA A 62 15.81 26.94 -8.73
C ALA A 62 16.10 25.75 -7.83
N LEU A 63 16.54 24.61 -8.39
CA LEU A 63 16.90 23.42 -7.63
C LEU A 63 18.03 23.71 -6.62
N ARG A 64 19.08 24.43 -7.04
CA ARG A 64 20.15 24.86 -6.12
C ARG A 64 19.68 25.71 -4.94
N SER A 65 18.59 26.47 -5.12
CA SER A 65 17.99 27.26 -4.03
C SER A 65 17.09 26.45 -3.09
N ILE A 66 16.79 25.21 -3.45
CA ILE A 66 15.96 24.26 -2.69
C ILE A 66 16.83 23.24 -1.95
N LEU A 67 18.10 23.08 -2.35
CA LEU A 67 19.05 22.13 -1.74
C LEU A 67 19.25 22.33 -0.24
N SER A 68 19.06 23.55 0.29
CA SER A 68 19.14 23.81 1.73
C SER A 68 18.02 23.17 2.53
N GLU A 69 16.85 22.98 1.91
CA GLU A 69 15.67 22.36 2.53
C GLU A 69 15.57 20.87 2.15
N TYR A 70 16.03 20.50 0.95
CA TYR A 70 15.96 19.15 0.42
C TYR A 70 17.25 18.77 -0.34
N PRO A 71 18.27 18.22 0.35
CA PRO A 71 19.58 17.89 -0.24
C PRO A 71 19.51 16.82 -1.33
N GLN A 72 18.51 15.93 -1.28
CA GLN A 72 18.36 14.80 -2.20
C GLN A 72 18.20 15.20 -3.68
N PHE A 73 17.77 16.43 -3.97
CA PHE A 73 17.60 16.93 -5.35
C PHE A 73 18.93 17.30 -6.03
N GLU A 74 20.06 17.26 -5.32
CA GLU A 74 21.39 17.46 -5.91
C GLU A 74 21.67 16.43 -7.00
N ARG A 75 21.25 15.19 -6.76
CA ARG A 75 21.39 14.07 -7.69
C ARG A 75 20.69 14.31 -9.03
N LEU A 76 19.70 15.20 -9.10
CA LEU A 76 19.02 15.53 -10.36
C LEU A 76 19.84 16.46 -11.27
N LEU A 77 20.72 17.30 -10.72
CA LEU A 77 21.43 18.34 -11.46
C LEU A 77 22.24 17.84 -12.68
N PRO A 78 22.95 16.69 -12.61
CA PRO A 78 23.67 16.13 -13.75
C PRO A 78 22.76 15.78 -14.93
N HIS A 79 21.53 15.35 -14.65
CA HIS A 79 20.55 14.90 -15.64
C HIS A 79 19.74 16.06 -16.28
N VAL A 80 19.90 17.30 -15.77
CA VAL A 80 19.25 18.48 -16.32
C VAL A 80 20.00 19.00 -17.57
N ARG A 81 20.04 18.22 -18.66
CA ARG A 81 20.75 18.54 -19.93
C ARG A 81 19.89 18.18 -21.15
N GLY A 82 20.05 18.91 -22.25
CA GLY A 82 19.26 18.71 -23.47
C GLY A 82 17.88 19.36 -23.42
N ASN A 83 16.94 18.85 -24.21
CA ASN A 83 15.57 19.35 -24.29
C ASN A 83 14.64 18.58 -23.35
N ILE A 84 14.66 18.98 -22.08
CA ILE A 84 14.07 18.22 -20.99
C ILE A 84 12.87 18.91 -20.34
N GLY A 85 11.98 18.09 -19.80
CA GLY A 85 10.84 18.45 -18.98
C GLY A 85 10.80 17.66 -17.68
N PHE A 86 9.96 18.12 -16.76
CA PHE A 86 9.66 17.44 -15.50
C PHE A 86 8.19 17.06 -15.49
N VAL A 87 7.87 15.83 -15.12
CA VAL A 87 6.51 15.39 -14.83
C VAL A 87 6.45 15.02 -13.35
N PHE A 88 5.70 15.79 -12.58
CA PHE A 88 5.47 15.53 -11.17
C PHE A 88 4.24 14.65 -11.00
N THR A 89 4.32 13.63 -10.16
CA THR A 89 3.20 12.72 -9.89
C THR A 89 3.31 12.13 -8.48
N GLY A 90 2.17 11.69 -7.94
CA GLY A 90 2.07 10.91 -6.71
C GLY A 90 1.48 9.51 -6.93
N ASP A 91 1.16 9.16 -8.19
CA ASP A 91 0.57 7.88 -8.56
C ASP A 91 1.65 6.84 -8.92
N ASP A 92 1.21 5.63 -9.26
CA ASP A 92 2.11 4.54 -9.64
C ASP A 92 3.03 4.89 -10.83
N LEU A 93 4.32 4.61 -10.65
CA LEU A 93 5.37 5.00 -11.60
C LEU A 93 5.26 4.25 -12.93
N LYS A 94 4.76 3.01 -12.91
CA LYS A 94 4.64 2.17 -14.10
C LYS A 94 3.49 2.66 -14.97
N GLU A 95 2.33 2.93 -14.38
CA GLU A 95 1.19 3.53 -15.10
C GLU A 95 1.56 4.85 -15.78
N ILE A 96 2.21 5.76 -15.05
CA ILE A 96 2.59 7.07 -15.58
C ILE A 96 3.58 6.93 -16.73
N ARG A 97 4.56 6.02 -16.61
CA ARG A 97 5.51 5.74 -17.68
C ARG A 97 4.83 5.20 -18.93
N GLU A 98 3.84 4.32 -18.77
CA GLU A 98 3.06 3.79 -19.88
C GLU A 98 2.26 4.90 -20.58
N ILE A 99 1.58 5.77 -19.83
CA ILE A 99 0.84 6.92 -20.37
C ILE A 99 1.75 7.89 -21.15
N ILE A 100 2.93 8.18 -20.59
CA ILE A 100 3.96 9.02 -21.23
C ILE A 100 4.43 8.39 -22.54
N THR A 101 4.67 7.07 -22.54
CA THR A 101 5.26 6.35 -23.66
C THR A 101 4.22 5.96 -24.72
N ALA A 102 2.93 5.88 -24.36
CA ALA A 102 1.84 5.53 -25.27
C ALA A 102 1.63 6.59 -26.37
N ASN A 103 1.84 7.87 -26.05
CA ASN A 103 1.62 9.00 -26.95
C ASN A 103 2.77 9.20 -27.95
N LYS A 104 2.99 8.21 -28.82
CA LYS A 104 3.96 8.25 -29.93
C LYS A 104 3.27 8.61 -31.24
N VAL A 105 3.83 9.60 -31.94
CA VAL A 105 3.33 10.04 -33.25
C VAL A 105 4.29 9.55 -34.33
N ALA A 106 3.74 8.93 -35.37
CA ALA A 106 4.50 8.56 -36.56
C ALA A 106 4.95 9.83 -37.29
N ALA A 107 6.24 9.91 -37.58
CA ALA A 107 6.88 11.07 -38.15
C ALA A 107 7.64 10.71 -39.43
N PRO A 108 7.60 11.62 -40.42
CA PRO A 108 8.33 11.43 -41.66
C PRO A 108 9.83 11.50 -41.41
N ALA A 109 10.60 10.72 -42.18
CA ALA A 109 12.05 10.80 -42.17
C ALA A 109 12.49 12.17 -42.73
N ARG A 110 13.30 12.90 -41.97
CA ARG A 110 13.85 14.20 -42.40
C ARG A 110 15.23 13.99 -43.02
N ALA A 111 15.49 14.69 -44.14
CA ALA A 111 16.79 14.67 -44.78
C ALA A 111 17.89 15.14 -43.81
N GLY A 112 18.97 14.37 -43.69
CA GLY A 112 20.10 14.65 -42.82
C GLY A 112 19.92 14.22 -41.35
N ALA A 113 18.73 13.76 -40.94
CA ALA A 113 18.52 13.21 -39.60
C ALA A 113 19.16 11.82 -39.47
N LEU A 114 19.60 11.47 -38.26
CA LEU A 114 20.08 10.12 -37.95
C LEU A 114 18.89 9.17 -37.82
N ALA A 115 18.94 8.02 -38.49
CA ALA A 115 17.89 7.02 -38.43
C ALA A 115 17.98 6.21 -37.12
N PRO A 116 16.94 6.24 -36.25
CA PRO A 116 16.93 5.45 -35.01
C PRO A 116 16.66 3.96 -35.24
N LYS A 117 16.05 3.59 -36.37
CA LYS A 117 15.72 2.21 -36.75
C LYS A 117 15.93 2.01 -38.25
N ASP A 118 16.10 0.74 -38.65
CA ASP A 118 16.15 0.34 -40.05
C ASP A 118 14.81 0.63 -40.75
N VAL A 119 14.87 1.16 -41.96
CA VAL A 119 13.68 1.50 -42.77
C VAL A 119 13.60 0.58 -43.97
N ILE A 120 12.56 -0.25 -44.00
CA ILE A 120 12.27 -1.21 -45.08
C ILE A 120 11.02 -0.76 -45.82
N ILE A 121 11.06 -0.76 -47.15
CA ILE A 121 9.89 -0.52 -47.99
C ILE A 121 9.34 -1.89 -48.45
N PRO A 122 8.08 -2.22 -48.15
CA PRO A 122 7.50 -3.49 -48.57
C PRO A 122 7.26 -3.54 -50.08
N GLY A 123 7.40 -4.73 -50.66
CA GLY A 123 7.01 -5.04 -52.04
C GLY A 123 5.51 -4.93 -52.22
N GLY A 124 5.07 -4.36 -53.34
CA GLY A 124 3.65 -4.14 -53.62
C GLY A 124 3.37 -2.91 -54.47
N ASN A 125 2.08 -2.69 -54.74
CA ASN A 125 1.63 -1.60 -55.59
C ASN A 125 1.69 -0.26 -54.85
N THR A 126 2.39 0.73 -55.41
CA THR A 126 2.57 2.04 -54.76
C THR A 126 1.46 3.05 -55.10
N GLY A 127 0.58 2.72 -56.06
CA GLY A 127 -0.51 3.61 -56.48
C GLY A 127 -0.07 4.89 -57.22
N MET A 128 1.22 5.03 -57.54
CA MET A 128 1.76 6.19 -58.26
C MET A 128 1.72 6.02 -59.77
N GLU A 129 1.53 7.14 -60.48
CA GLU A 129 1.56 7.19 -61.94
C GLU A 129 2.96 6.83 -62.49
N PRO A 130 3.06 6.23 -63.69
CA PRO A 130 4.33 5.70 -64.24
C PRO A 130 5.42 6.75 -64.51
N GLY A 131 5.08 8.04 -64.47
CA GLY A 131 5.99 9.14 -64.80
C GLY A 131 7.18 9.31 -63.83
N LYS A 132 7.12 8.74 -62.62
CA LYS A 132 8.15 8.90 -61.57
C LYS A 132 9.05 7.67 -61.37
N THR A 133 9.06 6.72 -62.31
CA THR A 133 9.86 5.48 -62.23
C THR A 133 11.37 5.70 -62.16
N SER A 134 11.88 6.79 -62.76
CA SER A 134 13.31 7.16 -62.70
C SER A 134 13.81 7.42 -61.28
N PHE A 135 12.93 7.86 -60.37
CA PHE A 135 13.28 8.17 -58.98
C PHE A 135 13.57 6.90 -58.16
N PHE A 136 12.81 5.83 -58.39
CA PHE A 136 13.02 4.53 -57.76
C PHE A 136 14.28 3.83 -58.26
N GLN A 137 14.58 3.97 -59.55
CA GLN A 137 15.79 3.42 -60.16
C GLN A 137 17.06 4.11 -59.65
N ALA A 138 17.01 5.42 -59.40
CA ALA A 138 18.13 6.19 -58.85
C ALA A 138 18.52 5.75 -57.42
N LEU A 139 17.55 5.23 -56.65
CA LEU A 139 17.75 4.69 -55.30
C LEU A 139 18.02 3.17 -55.29
N GLY A 140 18.16 2.55 -56.46
CA GLY A 140 18.44 1.11 -56.57
C GLY A 140 17.27 0.20 -56.20
N ILE A 141 16.03 0.70 -56.18
CA ILE A 141 14.84 -0.07 -55.81
C ILE A 141 14.24 -0.72 -57.07
N PRO A 142 14.14 -2.05 -57.15
CA PRO A 142 13.60 -2.75 -58.30
C PRO A 142 12.08 -2.54 -58.39
N THR A 143 11.64 -1.86 -59.45
CA THR A 143 10.23 -1.53 -59.70
C THR A 143 9.79 -1.98 -61.10
N LYS A 144 8.51 -2.33 -61.23
CA LYS A 144 7.85 -2.73 -62.47
C LYS A 144 6.55 -1.94 -62.63
N ILE A 145 6.17 -1.60 -63.86
CA ILE A 145 4.87 -1.00 -64.13
C ILE A 145 3.85 -2.11 -64.32
N ALA A 146 2.84 -2.17 -63.45
CA ALA A 146 1.74 -3.12 -63.51
C ALA A 146 0.41 -2.37 -63.44
N ARG A 147 -0.52 -2.67 -64.35
CA ARG A 147 -1.88 -2.06 -64.37
C ARG A 147 -1.90 -0.52 -64.36
N GLY A 148 -0.88 0.11 -64.93
CA GLY A 148 -0.79 1.58 -65.01
C GLY A 148 -0.26 2.28 -63.76
N THR A 149 0.17 1.53 -62.73
CA THR A 149 0.82 2.05 -61.52
C THR A 149 2.21 1.42 -61.32
N ILE A 150 3.06 2.06 -60.51
CA ILE A 150 4.39 1.55 -60.14
C ILE A 150 4.23 0.48 -59.04
N GLU A 151 4.85 -0.69 -59.22
CA GLU A 151 4.86 -1.81 -58.27
C GLU A 151 6.30 -2.16 -57.89
N ILE A 152 6.58 -2.29 -56.59
CA ILE A 152 7.89 -2.70 -56.03
C ILE A 152 7.96 -4.23 -56.01
N VAL A 153 9.04 -4.79 -56.56
CA VAL A 153 9.16 -6.25 -56.81
C VAL A 153 9.42 -7.05 -55.53
N ALA A 154 10.19 -6.50 -54.60
CA ALA A 154 10.57 -7.15 -53.35
C ALA A 154 10.88 -6.10 -52.26
N ASP A 155 10.87 -6.52 -51.00
CA ASP A 155 11.20 -5.68 -49.86
C ASP A 155 12.66 -5.21 -49.94
N VAL A 156 12.89 -3.90 -49.84
CA VAL A 156 14.23 -3.31 -49.88
C VAL A 156 14.44 -2.40 -48.67
N GLN A 157 15.55 -2.61 -47.98
CA GLN A 157 16.03 -1.73 -46.91
C GLN A 157 16.67 -0.48 -47.53
N VAL A 158 16.09 0.69 -47.23
CA VAL A 158 16.53 1.98 -47.79
C VAL A 158 17.48 2.71 -46.86
N VAL A 159 17.27 2.59 -45.54
CA VAL A 159 18.13 3.24 -44.54
C VAL A 159 18.50 2.24 -43.46
N THR A 160 19.78 2.21 -43.11
CA THR A 160 20.31 1.45 -41.96
C THR A 160 20.31 2.32 -40.70
N ALA A 161 19.99 1.73 -39.55
CA ALA A 161 20.04 2.40 -38.24
C ALA A 161 21.42 3.00 -38.00
N GLY A 162 21.46 4.24 -37.49
CA GLY A 162 22.68 4.99 -37.23
C GLY A 162 23.26 5.73 -38.44
N THR A 163 22.71 5.56 -39.65
CA THR A 163 23.11 6.36 -40.82
C THR A 163 22.24 7.60 -40.99
N ARG A 164 22.76 8.62 -41.68
CA ARG A 164 22.01 9.84 -41.99
C ARG A 164 21.11 9.60 -43.20
N VAL A 165 19.83 9.93 -43.06
CA VAL A 165 18.85 9.79 -44.14
C VAL A 165 19.20 10.73 -45.29
N GLY A 166 19.36 10.18 -46.50
CA GLY A 166 19.59 10.98 -47.72
C GLY A 166 18.37 11.82 -48.12
N PRO A 167 18.54 12.95 -48.83
CA PRO A 167 17.41 13.78 -49.27
C PRO A 167 16.47 13.06 -50.23
N SER A 168 17.00 12.20 -51.10
CA SER A 168 16.22 11.37 -52.04
C SER A 168 15.42 10.27 -51.30
N GLU A 169 16.00 9.66 -50.27
CA GLU A 169 15.35 8.63 -49.45
C GLU A 169 14.21 9.21 -48.62
N ALA A 170 14.43 10.36 -47.96
CA ALA A 170 13.40 11.07 -47.21
C ALA A 170 12.22 11.49 -48.11
N THR A 171 12.52 12.00 -49.30
CA THR A 171 11.49 12.40 -50.27
C THR A 171 10.70 11.18 -50.77
N LEU A 172 11.37 10.04 -51.01
CA LEU A 172 10.71 8.81 -51.40
C LEU A 172 9.70 8.33 -50.34
N LEU A 173 10.13 8.26 -49.09
CA LEU A 173 9.31 7.82 -47.96
C LEU A 173 8.09 8.71 -47.78
N ASN A 174 8.25 10.02 -47.95
CA ASN A 174 7.15 10.98 -47.94
C ASN A 174 6.18 10.76 -49.12
N MET A 175 6.68 10.47 -50.32
CA MET A 175 5.82 10.18 -51.48
C MET A 175 5.03 8.88 -51.33
N LEU A 176 5.58 7.89 -50.61
CA LEU A 176 4.93 6.63 -50.30
C LEU A 176 4.01 6.70 -49.07
N ASN A 177 3.92 7.87 -48.42
CA ASN A 177 3.23 8.06 -47.13
C ASN A 177 3.73 7.10 -46.03
N ILE A 178 5.00 6.71 -46.10
CA ILE A 178 5.64 5.86 -45.09
C ILE A 178 6.35 6.79 -44.10
N SER A 179 5.88 6.80 -42.85
CA SER A 179 6.48 7.54 -41.73
C SER A 179 7.17 6.53 -40.80
N PRO A 180 8.47 6.25 -41.01
CA PRO A 180 9.13 5.10 -40.38
C PRO A 180 9.58 5.35 -38.93
N PHE A 181 9.60 6.60 -38.48
CA PHE A 181 10.08 6.96 -37.15
C PHE A 181 8.90 7.32 -36.26
N THR A 182 8.95 6.95 -34.99
CA THR A 182 8.00 7.40 -33.98
C THR A 182 8.70 8.38 -33.07
N TYR A 183 8.23 9.63 -33.01
CA TYR A 183 8.68 10.59 -32.01
C TYR A 183 7.64 10.72 -30.91
N GLY A 184 8.12 10.71 -29.68
CA GLY A 184 7.31 10.80 -28.48
C GLY A 184 8.18 11.23 -27.33
N MET A 185 7.52 11.60 -26.24
CA MET A 185 8.20 11.90 -24.99
C MET A 185 8.88 10.62 -24.49
N SER A 186 10.16 10.71 -24.13
CA SER A 186 10.94 9.58 -23.61
C SER A 186 11.37 9.87 -22.18
N VAL A 187 11.31 8.87 -21.31
CA VAL A 187 11.77 8.98 -19.93
C VAL A 187 13.27 8.77 -19.89
N VAL A 188 14.02 9.72 -19.31
CA VAL A 188 15.48 9.68 -19.19
C VAL A 188 15.89 9.12 -17.84
N GLN A 189 15.30 9.67 -16.78
CA GLN A 189 15.54 9.28 -15.38
C GLN A 189 14.26 9.49 -14.58
N ILE A 190 14.13 8.75 -13.50
CA ILE A 190 13.02 8.83 -12.56
C ILE A 190 13.60 9.14 -11.20
N PHE A 191 13.02 10.11 -10.51
CA PHE A 191 13.35 10.44 -9.14
C PHE A 191 12.19 10.05 -8.25
N ASP A 192 12.47 9.29 -7.20
CA ASP A 192 11.48 8.89 -6.21
C ASP A 192 12.16 8.81 -4.83
N GLN A 193 11.56 9.47 -3.84
CA GLN A 193 12.01 9.50 -2.43
C GLN A 193 13.54 9.67 -2.23
N GLY A 194 14.17 10.52 -3.06
CA GLY A 194 15.60 10.83 -2.95
C GLY A 194 16.55 9.90 -3.71
N ASN A 195 16.01 8.88 -4.38
CA ASN A 195 16.75 7.99 -5.27
C ASN A 195 16.47 8.32 -6.73
N ILE A 196 17.45 8.02 -7.58
CA ILE A 196 17.34 8.18 -9.04
C ILE A 196 17.50 6.82 -9.69
N PHE A 197 16.54 6.48 -10.55
CA PHE A 197 16.49 5.22 -11.25
C PHE A 197 16.43 5.44 -12.76
N SER A 198 17.09 4.55 -13.51
CA SER A 198 16.88 4.44 -14.94
C SER A 198 15.49 3.88 -15.22
N PRO A 199 14.88 4.21 -16.38
CA PRO A 199 13.57 3.68 -16.74
C PRO A 199 13.53 2.15 -16.82
N GLU A 200 14.68 1.49 -17.07
CA GLU A 200 14.78 0.04 -17.16
C GLU A 200 14.46 -0.69 -15.85
N VAL A 201 14.64 -0.02 -14.70
CA VAL A 201 14.31 -0.62 -13.38
C VAL A 201 12.81 -0.91 -13.26
N LEU A 202 11.96 -0.09 -13.88
CA LEU A 202 10.51 -0.31 -13.91
C LEU A 202 10.07 -1.40 -14.90
N ASP A 203 10.97 -1.91 -15.75
CA ASP A 203 10.68 -3.03 -16.65
C ASP A 203 10.86 -4.39 -15.96
N VAL A 204 11.24 -4.42 -14.68
CA VAL A 204 11.34 -5.67 -13.91
C VAL A 204 9.92 -6.22 -13.69
N SER A 205 9.72 -7.45 -14.13
CA SER A 205 8.45 -8.16 -13.97
C SER A 205 8.37 -8.86 -12.62
N ASP A 206 7.16 -8.92 -12.05
CA ASP A 206 6.91 -9.63 -10.78
C ASP A 206 7.23 -11.12 -10.90
N THR A 207 7.03 -11.70 -12.09
CA THR A 207 7.39 -13.09 -12.39
C THR A 207 8.90 -13.33 -12.29
N GLU A 208 9.73 -12.40 -12.75
CA GLU A 208 11.19 -12.52 -12.62
C GLU A 208 11.64 -12.44 -11.15
N LEU A 209 10.98 -11.60 -10.34
CA LEU A 209 11.24 -11.53 -8.90
C LEU A 209 10.87 -12.83 -8.19
N LEU A 210 9.68 -13.37 -8.49
CA LEU A 210 9.23 -14.65 -7.96
C LEU A 210 10.15 -15.80 -8.38
N ASP A 211 10.60 -15.84 -9.64
CA ASP A 211 11.51 -16.87 -10.12
C ASP A 211 12.88 -16.81 -9.42
N ARG A 212 13.43 -15.61 -9.20
CA ARG A 212 14.67 -15.42 -8.44
C ARG A 212 14.50 -15.83 -6.98
N PHE A 213 13.38 -15.49 -6.37
CA PHE A 213 13.06 -15.86 -4.99
C PHE A 213 12.92 -17.39 -4.84
N LEU A 214 12.16 -18.03 -5.72
CA LEU A 214 12.01 -19.49 -5.77
C LEU A 214 13.33 -20.20 -6.06
N SER A 215 14.19 -19.62 -6.90
CA SER A 215 15.56 -20.12 -7.11
C SER A 215 16.39 -20.07 -5.82
N GLY A 216 16.26 -18.99 -5.05
CA GLY A 216 16.86 -18.87 -3.71
C GLY A 216 16.38 -19.97 -2.76
N ILE A 217 15.06 -20.17 -2.66
CA ILE A 217 14.46 -21.24 -1.83
C ILE A 217 14.97 -22.62 -2.26
N LYS A 218 14.98 -22.91 -3.56
CA LYS A 218 15.51 -24.18 -4.10
C LYS A 218 16.96 -24.39 -3.73
N THR A 219 17.77 -23.33 -3.77
CA THR A 219 19.19 -23.38 -3.41
C THR A 219 19.37 -23.66 -1.91
N ILE A 220 18.61 -22.99 -1.04
CA ILE A 220 18.64 -23.22 0.41
C ILE A 220 18.16 -24.64 0.75
N ALA A 221 17.11 -25.12 0.09
CA ALA A 221 16.61 -26.47 0.24
C ALA A 221 17.65 -27.52 -0.18
N ALA A 222 18.33 -27.31 -1.32
CA ALA A 222 19.39 -28.18 -1.80
C ALA A 222 20.59 -28.21 -0.84
N ILE A 223 21.00 -27.05 -0.30
CA ILE A 223 22.09 -26.97 0.70
C ILE A 223 21.69 -27.71 1.98
N SER A 224 20.49 -27.49 2.49
CA SER A 224 19.98 -28.14 3.71
C SER A 224 19.94 -29.67 3.56
N LEU A 225 19.48 -30.16 2.40
CA LEU A 225 19.49 -31.58 2.07
C LEU A 225 20.91 -32.16 1.96
N ALA A 226 21.85 -31.44 1.35
CA ALA A 226 23.23 -31.90 1.21
C ALA A 226 23.98 -31.97 2.55
N ILE A 227 23.69 -31.04 3.47
CA ILE A 227 24.30 -30.97 4.81
C ILE A 227 23.60 -31.95 5.79
N ASN A 228 22.47 -32.55 5.41
CA ASN A 228 21.58 -33.31 6.30
C ASN A 228 21.13 -32.51 7.52
N TYR A 229 20.90 -31.21 7.33
CA TYR A 229 20.43 -30.32 8.40
C TYR A 229 18.93 -30.04 8.22
N PRO A 230 18.07 -30.46 9.18
CA PRO A 230 16.62 -30.32 9.03
C PRO A 230 16.17 -28.87 9.25
N THR A 231 15.89 -28.19 8.15
CA THR A 231 15.14 -26.93 8.10
C THR A 231 13.69 -27.16 7.65
N VAL A 232 12.77 -26.25 7.96
CA VAL A 232 11.33 -26.34 7.59
C VAL A 232 11.13 -26.69 6.10
N VAL A 233 11.95 -26.12 5.22
CA VAL A 233 11.89 -26.36 3.78
C VAL A 233 12.46 -27.75 3.39
N SER A 234 13.43 -28.28 4.14
CA SER A 234 14.11 -29.54 3.81
C SER A 234 13.45 -30.80 4.39
N VAL A 235 12.66 -30.69 5.46
CA VAL A 235 12.09 -31.85 6.17
C VAL A 235 11.16 -32.65 5.26
N ILE A 236 10.29 -31.98 4.52
CA ILE A 236 9.37 -32.62 3.56
C ILE A 236 10.19 -33.36 2.49
N HIS A 237 11.20 -32.71 1.91
CA HIS A 237 12.05 -33.33 0.90
C HIS A 237 12.86 -34.51 1.45
N SER A 238 13.31 -34.47 2.70
CA SER A 238 14.08 -35.55 3.35
C SER A 238 13.22 -36.80 3.57
N LEU A 239 11.98 -36.62 4.04
CA LEU A 239 11.01 -37.71 4.22
C LEU A 239 10.61 -38.32 2.88
N VAL A 240 10.28 -37.47 1.90
CA VAL A 240 9.90 -37.92 0.56
C VAL A 240 11.06 -38.63 -0.15
N ASN A 241 12.30 -38.13 -0.03
CA ASN A 241 13.47 -38.80 -0.61
C ASN A 241 13.76 -40.14 0.06
N SER A 242 13.58 -40.23 1.38
CA SER A 242 13.70 -41.51 2.10
C SER A 242 12.65 -42.51 1.62
N TYR A 243 11.41 -42.05 1.43
CA TYR A 243 10.33 -42.88 0.90
C TYR A 243 10.58 -43.30 -0.56
N LYS A 244 11.06 -42.38 -1.41
CA LYS A 244 11.48 -42.67 -2.80
C LYS A 244 12.59 -43.71 -2.85
N ASN A 245 13.57 -43.64 -1.94
CA ASN A 245 14.64 -44.64 -1.86
C ASN A 245 14.10 -46.02 -1.47
N LEU A 246 13.15 -46.10 -0.53
CA LEU A 246 12.49 -47.36 -0.16
C LEU A 246 11.66 -47.93 -1.33
N ILE A 247 10.91 -47.09 -2.04
CA ILE A 247 10.18 -47.50 -3.25
C ILE A 247 11.16 -47.98 -4.33
N ALA A 248 12.26 -47.26 -4.56
CA ALA A 248 13.26 -47.65 -5.56
C ALA A 248 13.89 -49.02 -5.23
N VAL A 249 14.17 -49.30 -3.95
CA VAL A 249 14.65 -50.62 -3.50
C VAL A 249 13.58 -51.69 -3.67
N ALA A 250 12.32 -51.40 -3.36
CA ALA A 250 11.21 -52.33 -3.56
C ALA A 250 10.88 -52.57 -5.05
N LEU A 251 11.14 -51.61 -5.94
CA LEU A 251 11.04 -51.79 -7.38
C LEU A 251 12.18 -52.67 -7.93
N ALA A 252 13.39 -52.51 -7.39
CA ALA A 252 14.53 -53.33 -7.77
C ALA A 252 14.49 -54.76 -7.20
N THR A 253 13.66 -55.01 -6.19
CA THR A 253 13.52 -56.30 -5.50
C THR A 253 12.12 -56.90 -5.67
N GLU A 254 11.96 -58.19 -5.36
CA GLU A 254 10.66 -58.86 -5.41
C GLU A 254 9.75 -58.54 -4.20
N TYR A 255 10.22 -57.74 -3.24
CA TYR A 255 9.43 -57.35 -2.07
C TYR A 255 8.39 -56.29 -2.41
N THR A 256 7.18 -56.44 -1.87
CA THR A 256 6.05 -55.51 -2.04
C THR A 256 5.56 -55.01 -0.68
N PHE A 257 5.14 -53.75 -0.66
CA PHE A 257 4.45 -53.11 0.46
C PHE A 257 3.43 -52.12 -0.11
N GLU A 258 2.43 -51.73 0.68
CA GLU A 258 1.25 -50.95 0.24
C GLU A 258 1.58 -49.73 -0.66
N GLY A 259 2.64 -48.98 -0.35
CA GLY A 259 3.10 -47.84 -1.17
C GLY A 259 3.87 -48.21 -2.45
N ALA A 260 4.54 -49.37 -2.48
CA ALA A 260 5.26 -49.86 -3.65
C ALA A 260 4.36 -50.62 -4.65
N GLU A 261 3.24 -51.17 -4.19
CA GLU A 261 2.24 -51.81 -5.06
C GLU A 261 1.66 -50.83 -6.07
N LYS A 262 1.25 -49.64 -5.60
CA LYS A 262 0.79 -48.55 -6.48
C LYS A 262 1.85 -48.12 -7.50
N ALA A 263 3.12 -48.07 -7.12
CA ALA A 263 4.23 -47.73 -8.04
C ALA A 263 4.52 -48.84 -9.07
N LYS A 264 4.40 -50.11 -8.69
CA LYS A 264 4.53 -51.27 -9.59
C LYS A 264 3.36 -51.35 -10.57
N GLU A 265 2.15 -51.05 -10.13
CA GLU A 265 0.96 -50.94 -10.98
C GLU A 265 1.07 -49.78 -11.98
N TYR A 266 1.62 -48.63 -11.54
CA TYR A 266 1.85 -47.46 -12.41
C TYR A 266 2.86 -47.76 -13.54
N LEU A 267 3.91 -48.52 -13.24
CA LEU A 267 4.88 -49.00 -14.25
C LEU A 267 4.30 -50.07 -15.17
N ALA A 268 3.37 -50.89 -14.68
CA ALA A 268 2.70 -51.92 -15.45
C ALA A 268 1.64 -51.36 -16.41
N ASN A 269 1.00 -50.23 -16.08
CA ASN A 269 -0.03 -49.57 -16.91
C ASN A 269 0.18 -48.04 -16.98
N PRO A 270 1.07 -47.54 -17.87
CA PRO A 270 1.36 -46.12 -18.01
C PRO A 270 0.20 -45.27 -18.57
N GLU A 271 -0.73 -45.87 -19.31
CA GLU A 271 -1.81 -45.15 -20.01
C GLU A 271 -3.04 -44.86 -19.14
N ALA A 272 -3.27 -45.64 -18.07
CA ALA A 272 -4.46 -45.50 -17.23
C ALA A 272 -4.43 -44.25 -16.33
N PHE A 273 -3.26 -43.66 -16.12
CA PHE A 273 -3.06 -42.54 -15.18
C PHE A 273 -2.60 -41.23 -15.83
N ALA A 274 -2.35 -41.20 -17.14
CA ALA A 274 -2.00 -39.96 -17.86
C ALA A 274 -3.15 -38.91 -17.88
N VAL A 275 -4.38 -39.31 -17.53
CA VAL A 275 -5.56 -38.43 -17.45
C VAL A 275 -5.75 -37.83 -16.05
N ALA A 276 -5.07 -38.34 -15.02
CA ALA A 276 -5.29 -37.94 -13.63
C ALA A 276 -4.20 -37.02 -13.03
N ALA A 277 -3.23 -36.58 -13.83
CA ALA A 277 -2.11 -35.75 -13.38
C ALA A 277 -2.32 -34.26 -13.74
N ALA A 278 -3.25 -33.60 -13.07
CA ALA A 278 -3.22 -32.16 -12.80
C ALA A 278 -3.54 -31.96 -11.30
N PRO A 279 -2.75 -31.17 -10.56
CA PRO A 279 -2.39 -31.50 -9.18
C PRO A 279 -3.45 -31.04 -8.17
N ALA A 280 -3.95 -32.01 -7.38
CA ALA A 280 -4.47 -31.80 -6.05
C ALA A 280 -3.45 -32.34 -5.04
N ALA A 281 -2.94 -31.48 -4.17
CA ALA A 281 -2.18 -31.82 -2.97
C ALA A 281 -2.29 -30.64 -2.00
N ALA A 282 -2.67 -30.78 -0.73
CA ALA A 282 -3.03 -31.96 0.03
C ALA A 282 -3.72 -31.55 1.33
N GLU A 283 -4.87 -32.15 1.63
CA GLU A 283 -5.32 -32.37 3.01
C GLU A 283 -4.51 -33.51 3.62
N ALA A 284 -4.07 -33.34 4.86
CA ALA A 284 -3.64 -34.43 5.73
C ALA A 284 -4.10 -34.12 7.18
N GLY A 285 -5.15 -34.81 7.62
CA GLY A 285 -5.42 -35.06 9.04
C GLY A 285 -5.09 -36.52 9.40
N PRO A 286 -5.39 -36.96 10.63
CA PRO A 286 -4.63 -36.65 11.83
C PRO A 286 -4.10 -37.93 12.52
N SER A 287 -3.16 -37.80 13.46
CA SER A 287 -2.82 -38.88 14.41
C SER A 287 -3.02 -38.39 15.84
N ALA A 288 -3.91 -39.07 16.55
CA ALA A 288 -4.23 -38.86 17.96
C ALA A 288 -3.29 -39.65 18.87
N GLU A 289 -2.87 -39.05 19.99
CA GLU A 289 -2.54 -39.80 21.22
C GLU A 289 -2.85 -38.97 22.49
N ALA A 290 -3.91 -39.43 23.16
CA ALA A 290 -4.23 -39.48 24.59
C ALA A 290 -3.79 -38.40 25.60
N ALA A 291 -4.83 -37.78 26.15
CA ALA A 291 -4.97 -37.01 27.39
C ALA A 291 -4.32 -37.60 28.67
N ALA A 292 -3.85 -36.69 29.52
CA ALA A 292 -3.80 -36.86 30.98
C ALA A 292 -4.35 -35.57 31.64
N ALA A 293 -5.40 -35.72 32.45
CA ALA A 293 -6.11 -34.66 33.15
C ALA A 293 -5.63 -34.49 34.60
N ALA A 294 -5.54 -33.25 35.07
CA ALA A 294 -5.55 -32.83 36.47
C ALA A 294 -5.88 -31.32 36.54
N PRO A 295 -6.39 -30.78 37.67
CA PRO A 295 -7.77 -30.33 37.84
C PRO A 295 -7.94 -28.80 37.79
N GLU A 296 -9.20 -28.40 37.63
CA GLU A 296 -9.74 -27.04 37.75
C GLU A 296 -9.32 -26.35 39.06
N GLU A 297 -8.74 -25.15 38.93
CA GLU A 297 -8.76 -24.14 39.98
C GLU A 297 -9.70 -23.01 39.58
N GLU A 298 -10.43 -22.54 40.59
CA GLU A 298 -11.56 -21.64 40.53
C GLU A 298 -11.19 -20.24 39.99
N LYS A 299 -12.17 -19.65 39.30
CA LYS A 299 -12.19 -18.29 38.77
C LYS A 299 -11.79 -17.26 39.85
N GLU A 300 -10.74 -16.51 39.59
CA GLU A 300 -10.71 -15.10 39.93
C GLU A 300 -11.16 -14.33 38.68
N GLU A 301 -12.19 -13.49 38.82
CA GLU A 301 -12.54 -12.46 37.84
C GLU A 301 -11.32 -11.54 37.68
N SER A 302 -10.45 -11.82 36.71
CA SER A 302 -9.54 -10.82 36.19
C SER A 302 -10.30 -9.99 35.17
N ASP A 303 -10.26 -8.66 35.35
CA ASP A 303 -10.64 -7.66 34.34
C ASP A 303 -9.69 -7.79 33.13
N ASP A 304 -9.80 -8.88 32.37
CA ASP A 304 -9.04 -9.10 31.14
C ASP A 304 -9.79 -8.40 30.01
N ASP A 305 -9.36 -7.18 29.65
CA ASP A 305 -9.92 -6.41 28.53
C ASP A 305 -9.90 -7.25 27.24
N MET A 306 -11.06 -7.84 26.90
CA MET A 306 -11.23 -8.72 25.74
C MET A 306 -11.99 -8.03 24.61
N VAL A 307 -11.42 -8.05 23.41
CA VAL A 307 -12.04 -7.47 22.21
C VAL A 307 -12.39 -8.58 21.21
N LEU A 308 -13.65 -8.61 20.77
CA LEU A 308 -14.11 -9.49 19.70
C LEU A 308 -14.42 -8.67 18.45
N ASP A 309 -13.75 -8.99 17.36
CA ASP A 309 -13.99 -8.45 16.03
C ASP A 309 -14.87 -9.43 15.24
N ILE A 310 -16.11 -9.04 14.98
CA ILE A 310 -17.09 -9.82 14.24
C ILE A 310 -17.07 -9.36 12.79
N GLY A 311 -17.02 -10.32 11.86
CA GLY A 311 -16.78 -10.03 10.44
C GLY A 311 -15.35 -9.53 10.23
N CYS A 312 -14.37 -10.20 10.85
CA CYS A 312 -13.00 -9.70 10.88
C CYS A 312 -12.32 -9.73 9.50
N GLY A 313 -12.91 -10.40 8.50
CA GLY A 313 -12.37 -10.57 7.17
C GLY A 313 -10.91 -11.01 7.17
N GLU A 314 -10.05 -10.29 6.44
CA GLU A 314 -8.60 -10.54 6.38
C GLU A 314 -7.84 -10.19 7.68
N GLY A 315 -8.53 -9.65 8.70
CA GLY A 315 -8.00 -9.40 10.04
C GLY A 315 -7.35 -8.03 10.24
N GLU A 316 -7.77 -6.99 9.52
CA GLU A 316 -7.17 -5.64 9.61
C GLU A 316 -7.24 -5.04 11.02
N LEU A 317 -8.41 -5.10 11.67
CA LEU A 317 -8.55 -4.62 13.05
C LEU A 317 -7.75 -5.49 14.03
N LEU A 318 -7.77 -6.81 13.86
CA LEU A 318 -6.98 -7.73 14.67
C LEU A 318 -5.47 -7.44 14.56
N ALA A 319 -4.98 -7.13 13.37
CA ALA A 319 -3.60 -6.72 13.14
C ALA A 319 -3.26 -5.42 13.86
N CYS A 320 -4.18 -4.44 13.84
CA CYS A 320 -4.03 -3.20 14.58
C CYS A 320 -3.97 -3.44 16.09
N LEU A 321 -4.89 -4.26 16.63
CA LEU A 321 -4.93 -4.64 18.05
C LEU A 321 -3.77 -5.54 18.47
N CYS A 322 -3.13 -6.22 17.52
CA CYS A 322 -1.88 -6.94 17.77
C CYS A 322 -0.70 -6.00 17.99
N ASN A 323 -0.76 -4.71 17.69
CA ASN A 323 0.33 -3.80 18.04
C ASN A 323 0.42 -3.64 19.57
N PRO A 324 1.61 -3.78 20.18
CA PRO A 324 1.75 -3.60 21.62
C PRO A 324 1.49 -2.14 22.02
N ALA A 325 0.90 -1.94 23.19
CA ALA A 325 0.85 -0.62 23.83
C ALA A 325 2.27 -0.03 23.93
N PRO A 326 2.47 1.25 23.61
CA PRO A 326 3.81 1.85 23.55
C PRO A 326 4.50 1.92 24.91
N TRP A 327 3.73 1.94 26.00
CA TRP A 327 4.16 1.79 27.38
C TRP A 327 3.01 1.17 28.20
N LEU A 328 3.33 0.69 29.41
CA LEU A 328 2.39 0.10 30.35
C LEU A 328 1.48 1.15 30.99
N ALA A 329 0.32 0.71 31.48
CA ALA A 329 -0.52 1.47 32.40
C ALA A 329 0.29 1.98 33.63
N PRO A 330 -0.19 3.04 34.33
CA PRO A 330 0.55 3.67 35.41
C PRO A 330 1.09 2.67 36.43
N PRO A 331 2.34 2.83 36.91
CA PRO A 331 2.90 1.94 37.93
C PRO A 331 2.05 2.02 39.21
N PRO A 332 1.82 0.88 39.89
CA PRO A 332 1.16 0.88 41.19
C PRO A 332 1.87 1.82 42.18
N THR A 333 1.11 2.41 43.10
CA THR A 333 1.61 3.40 44.08
C THR A 333 2.76 2.90 44.95
N HIS A 334 2.90 1.58 45.15
CA HIS A 334 4.00 0.98 45.89
C HIS A 334 5.33 0.89 45.10
N VAL A 335 5.27 0.99 43.77
CA VAL A 335 6.44 1.00 42.88
C VAL A 335 6.96 2.42 42.71
N LEU A 336 6.05 3.37 42.51
CA LEU A 336 6.37 4.78 42.36
C LEU A 336 5.46 5.59 43.31
N ASP A 337 6.04 6.10 44.40
CA ASP A 337 5.31 6.91 45.39
C ASP A 337 4.71 8.14 44.71
N THR A 338 3.38 8.17 44.64
CA THR A 338 2.59 9.28 44.11
C THR A 338 2.29 10.26 45.23
N ASN A 339 3.24 11.16 45.54
CA ASN A 339 2.90 12.29 46.40
C ASN A 339 1.87 13.17 45.69
N SER A 340 0.82 13.50 46.44
CA SER A 340 -0.50 13.97 46.00
C SER A 340 -0.55 15.45 45.59
N ASP A 341 0.26 15.87 44.62
CA ASP A 341 0.03 17.13 43.94
C ASP A 341 -0.99 16.92 42.81
N THR A 342 -2.08 17.69 42.81
CA THR A 342 -3.20 17.53 41.87
C THR A 342 -2.81 17.72 40.41
N ASP A 343 -1.71 18.44 40.15
CA ASP A 343 -1.17 18.64 38.81
C ASP A 343 -0.48 17.36 38.29
N ASP A 344 0.19 16.59 39.15
CA ASP A 344 0.86 15.33 38.76
C ASP A 344 -0.16 14.23 38.41
N GLU A 345 -1.29 14.14 39.13
CA GLU A 345 -2.36 13.16 38.80
C GLU A 345 -3.02 13.47 37.46
N ARG A 346 -3.27 14.75 37.16
CA ARG A 346 -3.85 15.18 35.89
C ARG A 346 -2.90 14.92 34.72
N GLU A 347 -1.62 15.21 34.88
CA GLU A 347 -0.60 14.96 33.86
C GLU A 347 -0.44 13.46 33.56
N ARG A 348 -0.49 12.61 34.59
CA ARG A 348 -0.48 11.15 34.41
C ARG A 348 -1.74 10.64 33.72
N ALA A 349 -2.92 11.13 34.11
CA ALA A 349 -4.16 10.75 33.45
C ALA A 349 -4.13 11.07 31.94
N GLU A 350 -3.52 12.20 31.53
CA GLU A 350 -3.36 12.56 30.12
C GLU A 350 -2.30 11.70 29.39
N LEU A 351 -1.28 11.15 30.07
CA LEU A 351 -0.29 10.23 29.46
C LEU A 351 -0.91 8.91 28.99
N HIS A 352 -1.95 8.44 29.68
CA HIS A 352 -2.53 7.11 29.49
C HIS A 352 -3.92 7.11 28.86
N LYS A 353 -4.46 8.30 28.57
CA LYS A 353 -5.86 8.53 28.18
C LYS A 353 -6.31 7.79 26.91
N ASP A 354 -5.39 7.58 25.96
CA ASP A 354 -5.68 7.08 24.61
C ASP A 354 -4.93 5.79 24.27
N ILE A 355 -4.58 4.98 25.29
CA ILE A 355 -3.83 3.74 25.10
C ILE A 355 -4.70 2.54 25.44
N LEU A 356 -4.78 1.60 24.50
CA LEU A 356 -5.47 0.34 24.69
C LEU A 356 -4.47 -0.73 25.15
N HIS A 357 -4.89 -1.51 26.15
CA HIS A 357 -4.11 -2.61 26.72
C HIS A 357 -4.85 -3.94 26.58
N PRO A 358 -5.22 -4.38 25.37
CA PRO A 358 -5.97 -5.61 25.18
C PRO A 358 -5.13 -6.82 25.63
N VAL A 359 -5.72 -7.69 26.43
CA VAL A 359 -5.08 -8.94 26.89
C VAL A 359 -5.50 -10.11 26.01
N LYS A 360 -6.74 -10.06 25.52
CA LYS A 360 -7.34 -11.09 24.67
C LYS A 360 -8.03 -10.43 23.49
N ILE A 361 -7.77 -10.95 22.30
CA ILE A 361 -8.53 -10.58 21.10
C ILE A 361 -9.03 -11.82 20.39
N ALA A 362 -10.21 -11.72 19.81
CA ALA A 362 -10.80 -12.77 19.00
C ALA A 362 -11.32 -12.19 17.69
N GLY A 363 -11.06 -12.88 16.58
CA GLY A 363 -11.72 -12.68 15.30
C GLY A 363 -12.77 -13.74 15.06
N LEU A 364 -13.93 -13.35 14.53
CA LEU A 364 -14.97 -14.26 14.06
C LEU A 364 -15.38 -13.91 12.64
N ASP A 365 -15.26 -14.86 11.71
CA ASP A 365 -15.79 -14.74 10.36
C ASP A 365 -16.36 -16.08 9.87
N ILE A 366 -17.17 -16.07 8.82
CA ILE A 366 -17.65 -17.27 8.15
C ILE A 366 -16.79 -17.67 6.95
N ASP A 367 -16.06 -16.72 6.34
CA ASP A 367 -15.23 -16.99 5.17
C ASP A 367 -13.87 -17.60 5.58
N HIS A 368 -13.69 -18.87 5.26
CA HIS A 368 -12.43 -19.57 5.53
C HIS A 368 -11.23 -18.95 4.81
N GLY A 369 -11.43 -18.42 3.59
CA GLY A 369 -10.36 -17.85 2.76
C GLY A 369 -9.78 -16.58 3.39
N GLU A 370 -10.63 -15.65 3.80
CA GLU A 370 -10.21 -14.42 4.46
C GLU A 370 -9.57 -14.71 5.83
N LEU A 371 -10.11 -15.70 6.56
CA LEU A 371 -9.56 -16.12 7.85
C LEU A 371 -8.14 -16.72 7.73
N GLU A 372 -7.74 -17.30 6.60
CA GLU A 372 -6.35 -17.74 6.43
C GLU A 372 -5.37 -16.57 6.52
N ASP A 373 -5.75 -15.40 6.02
CA ASP A 373 -4.94 -14.19 6.08
C ASP A 373 -5.00 -13.55 7.47
N ALA A 374 -6.16 -13.56 8.13
CA ALA A 374 -6.29 -13.18 9.53
C ALA A 374 -5.39 -14.03 10.45
N VAL A 375 -5.28 -15.34 10.19
CA VAL A 375 -4.37 -16.24 10.92
C VAL A 375 -2.90 -15.89 10.66
N LYS A 376 -2.54 -15.49 9.45
CA LYS A 376 -1.15 -15.11 9.12
C LYS A 376 -0.77 -13.78 9.77
N ILE A 377 -1.64 -12.77 9.69
CA ILE A 377 -1.34 -11.39 10.13
C ILE A 377 -1.28 -11.26 11.66
N THR A 378 -2.04 -12.07 12.39
CA THR A 378 -2.07 -12.09 13.86
C THR A 378 -0.91 -12.87 14.49
N ARG A 379 -0.08 -13.54 13.68
CA ARG A 379 1.01 -14.39 14.15
C ARG A 379 2.16 -13.55 14.73
N PRO A 380 2.68 -13.88 15.93
CA PRO A 380 3.84 -13.19 16.49
C PRO A 380 5.09 -13.42 15.63
N PRO A 381 6.03 -12.47 15.61
CA PRO A 381 7.31 -12.66 14.95
C PRO A 381 8.07 -13.85 15.53
N SER A 382 8.86 -14.53 14.70
CA SER A 382 9.63 -15.70 15.13
C SER A 382 10.77 -15.28 16.07
N PRO A 383 10.95 -15.93 17.24
CA PRO A 383 12.04 -15.61 18.15
C PRO A 383 13.40 -15.67 17.43
N GLY A 384 14.13 -14.55 17.42
CA GLY A 384 15.46 -14.45 16.82
C GLY A 384 15.51 -13.98 15.36
N HIS A 385 14.40 -13.53 14.78
CA HIS A 385 14.47 -12.69 13.57
C HIS A 385 14.98 -11.31 13.97
N THR A 386 16.30 -11.14 14.03
CA THR A 386 16.89 -9.80 13.99
C THR A 386 16.52 -9.19 12.65
N ALA A 387 15.42 -8.44 12.63
CA ALA A 387 15.17 -7.50 11.56
C ALA A 387 16.43 -6.62 11.42
N GLY A 388 16.80 -6.30 10.18
CA GLY A 388 18.09 -5.66 9.88
C GLY A 388 18.33 -4.41 10.72
N GLN A 389 19.54 -3.87 10.68
CA GLN A 389 20.04 -2.72 11.46
C GLN A 389 19.14 -1.46 11.54
N TRP A 390 18.03 -1.44 10.80
CA TRP A 390 17.08 -0.35 10.61
C TRP A 390 15.64 -0.69 11.04
N HIS A 391 15.36 -1.92 11.46
CA HIS A 391 14.05 -2.37 11.96
C HIS A 391 14.22 -2.90 13.39
N CYS A 392 13.75 -2.13 14.38
CA CYS A 392 13.57 -2.63 15.74
C CYS A 392 12.23 -3.35 15.82
N GLU A 393 12.20 -4.62 16.22
CA GLU A 393 10.93 -5.24 16.63
C GLU A 393 10.32 -4.41 17.77
N PRO A 394 9.01 -4.11 17.72
CA PRO A 394 8.36 -3.32 18.75
C PRO A 394 8.39 -4.06 20.08
N LEU A 395 8.87 -3.39 21.14
CA LEU A 395 8.91 -3.95 22.49
C LEU A 395 7.47 -4.14 22.99
N ARG A 396 7.16 -5.37 23.42
CA ARG A 396 5.87 -5.72 24.02
C ARG A 396 6.01 -5.82 25.53
N TRP A 397 5.24 -5.02 26.26
CA TRP A 397 5.26 -4.98 27.72
C TRP A 397 4.18 -5.84 28.38
N GLU A 398 3.12 -6.19 27.64
CA GLU A 398 1.98 -6.97 28.11
C GLU A 398 1.70 -8.16 27.20
N PRO A 399 1.32 -9.31 27.76
CA PRO A 399 1.02 -10.48 26.95
C PRO A 399 -0.28 -10.24 26.19
N LEU A 400 -0.40 -10.84 25.01
CA LEU A 400 -1.62 -10.80 24.21
C LEU A 400 -1.91 -12.19 23.66
N GLU A 401 -3.12 -12.68 23.90
CA GLU A 401 -3.66 -13.87 23.25
C GLU A 401 -4.58 -13.44 22.10
N ALA A 402 -4.30 -13.93 20.88
CA ALA A 402 -5.13 -13.71 19.71
C ALA A 402 -5.72 -15.04 19.23
N LYS A 403 -7.05 -15.12 19.11
CA LYS A 403 -7.77 -16.30 18.60
C LYS A 403 -8.52 -15.96 17.32
N VAL A 404 -8.55 -16.89 16.37
CA VAL A 404 -9.29 -16.72 15.11
C VAL A 404 -10.28 -17.87 14.98
N TRP A 405 -11.56 -17.53 14.83
CA TRP A 405 -12.68 -18.46 14.81
C TRP A 405 -13.43 -18.39 13.47
N GLU A 406 -13.75 -19.56 12.94
CA GLU A 406 -14.61 -19.73 11.77
C GLU A 406 -16.02 -20.12 12.21
N GLY A 407 -17.05 -19.35 11.83
CA GLY A 407 -18.45 -19.75 11.91
C GLY A 407 -19.45 -18.60 11.97
N SER A 408 -20.74 -18.93 12.01
CA SER A 408 -21.83 -17.96 11.87
C SER A 408 -22.25 -17.32 13.21
N LEU A 409 -22.71 -16.06 13.15
CA LEU A 409 -23.38 -15.37 14.27
C LEU A 409 -24.73 -15.97 14.65
N ALA A 410 -25.28 -16.88 13.84
CA ALA A 410 -26.49 -17.62 14.19
C ALA A 410 -26.30 -18.53 15.41
N HIS A 411 -25.06 -18.86 15.76
CA HIS A 411 -24.70 -19.71 16.90
C HIS A 411 -23.99 -18.90 17.97
N VAL A 412 -24.11 -19.35 19.23
CA VAL A 412 -23.47 -18.74 20.39
C VAL A 412 -22.18 -19.49 20.70
N ASN A 413 -21.07 -18.75 20.80
CA ASN A 413 -19.83 -19.26 21.36
C ASN A 413 -19.72 -18.90 22.85
N PRO A 414 -19.63 -19.87 23.77
CA PRO A 414 -19.39 -19.60 25.19
C PRO A 414 -18.12 -18.78 25.46
N GLU A 415 -17.10 -18.85 24.58
CA GLU A 415 -15.85 -18.08 24.72
C GLU A 415 -16.06 -16.56 24.60
N PHE A 416 -17.14 -16.15 23.94
CA PHE A 416 -17.46 -14.73 23.70
C PHE A 416 -18.41 -14.15 24.76
N VAL A 417 -18.83 -14.96 25.75
CA VAL A 417 -19.70 -14.48 26.83
C VAL A 417 -18.89 -13.63 27.80
N GLY A 418 -19.31 -12.38 27.98
CA GLY A 418 -18.66 -11.45 28.90
C GLY A 418 -17.45 -10.71 28.31
N VAL A 419 -17.25 -10.72 27.00
CA VAL A 419 -16.24 -9.88 26.34
C VAL A 419 -16.50 -8.39 26.61
N ASP A 420 -15.46 -7.57 26.71
CA ASP A 420 -15.60 -6.16 27.04
C ASP A 420 -16.09 -5.32 25.88
N CYS A 421 -15.55 -5.59 24.69
CA CYS A 421 -15.84 -4.84 23.49
C CYS A 421 -16.14 -5.79 22.33
N ILE A 422 -17.24 -5.52 21.62
CA ILE A 422 -17.51 -6.13 20.32
C ILE A 422 -17.45 -5.05 19.26
N VAL A 423 -16.69 -5.30 18.19
CA VAL A 423 -16.67 -4.48 16.99
C VAL A 423 -17.31 -5.27 15.86
N SER A 424 -18.19 -4.62 15.11
CA SER A 424 -18.91 -5.18 13.97
C SER A 424 -18.92 -4.12 12.87
N THR A 425 -17.86 -4.11 12.07
CA THR A 425 -17.65 -3.10 11.02
C THR A 425 -18.11 -3.66 9.68
N GLU A 426 -19.12 -3.04 9.06
CA GLU A 426 -19.68 -3.41 7.76
C GLU A 426 -20.11 -4.90 7.68
N VAL A 427 -20.80 -5.38 8.72
CA VAL A 427 -21.25 -6.79 8.80
C VAL A 427 -22.75 -6.95 8.62
N ILE A 428 -23.53 -6.09 9.29
CA ILE A 428 -24.96 -6.36 9.50
C ILE A 428 -25.74 -6.36 8.19
N GLU A 429 -25.35 -5.53 7.23
CA GLU A 429 -25.93 -5.42 5.90
C GLU A 429 -25.72 -6.66 5.04
N HIS A 430 -24.73 -7.50 5.35
CA HIS A 430 -24.48 -8.75 4.65
C HIS A 430 -25.28 -9.93 5.24
N LEU A 431 -25.84 -9.76 6.45
CA LEU A 431 -26.53 -10.83 7.15
C LEU A 431 -27.85 -11.22 6.45
N PRO A 432 -28.03 -12.53 6.15
CA PRO A 432 -29.34 -13.07 5.78
C PRO A 432 -30.38 -12.78 6.87
N GLU A 433 -31.66 -12.71 6.49
CA GLU A 433 -32.74 -12.27 7.39
C GLU A 433 -32.84 -13.10 8.69
N ASP A 434 -32.65 -14.41 8.62
CA ASP A 434 -32.64 -15.31 9.78
C ASP A 434 -31.47 -15.02 10.72
N VAL A 435 -30.29 -14.72 10.17
CA VAL A 435 -29.09 -14.37 10.96
C VAL A 435 -29.19 -12.95 11.53
N LEU A 436 -29.74 -11.99 10.77
CA LEU A 436 -29.99 -10.62 11.23
C LEU A 436 -30.92 -10.59 12.45
N GLN A 437 -31.95 -11.46 12.46
CA GLN A 437 -32.86 -11.60 13.60
C GLN A 437 -32.15 -12.16 14.84
N ALA A 438 -31.12 -12.99 14.66
CA ALA A 438 -30.29 -13.53 15.73
C ALA A 438 -29.21 -12.55 16.22
N PHE A 439 -28.78 -11.58 15.39
CA PHE A 439 -27.70 -10.64 15.70
C PHE A 439 -27.88 -9.94 17.06
N ALA A 440 -29.00 -9.24 17.25
CA ALA A 440 -29.21 -8.50 18.49
C ALA A 440 -29.34 -9.41 19.73
N PRO A 441 -30.11 -10.52 19.69
CA PRO A 441 -30.12 -11.52 20.76
C PRO A 441 -28.76 -12.12 21.12
N VAL A 442 -27.92 -12.43 20.14
CA VAL A 442 -26.59 -13.02 20.39
C VAL A 442 -25.61 -11.97 20.93
N VAL A 443 -25.45 -10.85 20.23
CA VAL A 443 -24.45 -9.82 20.58
C VAL A 443 -24.82 -9.08 21.87
N PHE A 444 -26.04 -8.53 21.98
CA PHE A 444 -26.44 -7.72 23.13
C PHE A 444 -27.04 -8.53 24.28
N GLY A 445 -27.52 -9.74 23.99
CA GLY A 445 -28.14 -10.63 24.96
C GLY A 445 -27.17 -11.66 25.53
N ALA A 446 -26.69 -12.57 24.68
CA ALA A 446 -25.84 -13.70 25.11
C ALA A 446 -24.42 -13.27 25.43
N TYR A 447 -23.77 -12.47 24.57
CA TYR A 447 -22.40 -11.98 24.82
C TYR A 447 -22.37 -10.76 25.73
N HIS A 448 -23.40 -9.91 25.62
CA HIS A 448 -23.68 -8.76 26.49
C HIS A 448 -22.46 -7.90 26.85
N PRO A 449 -21.65 -7.46 25.88
CA PRO A 449 -20.41 -6.75 26.15
C PRO A 449 -20.64 -5.38 26.77
N ARG A 450 -19.59 -4.80 27.38
CA ARG A 450 -19.65 -3.45 27.94
C ARG A 450 -19.80 -2.40 26.84
N ILE A 451 -19.15 -2.60 25.70
CA ILE A 451 -19.17 -1.72 24.53
C ILE A 451 -19.50 -2.53 23.27
N VAL A 452 -20.36 -2.00 22.41
CA VAL A 452 -20.53 -2.49 21.02
C VAL A 452 -20.32 -1.34 20.07
N LEU A 453 -19.40 -1.51 19.11
CA LEU A 453 -19.21 -0.60 17.99
C LEU A 453 -19.76 -1.25 16.74
N LEU A 454 -20.68 -0.56 16.07
CA LEU A 454 -21.41 -1.06 14.93
C LEU A 454 -21.32 -0.05 13.78
N THR A 455 -21.00 -0.52 12.58
CA THR A 455 -21.12 0.29 11.37
C THR A 455 -22.00 -0.40 10.33
N THR A 456 -22.59 0.42 9.45
CA THR A 456 -23.35 -0.05 8.29
C THR A 456 -23.42 1.09 7.26
N PRO A 457 -23.48 0.82 5.95
CA PRO A 457 -23.57 1.86 4.93
C PRO A 457 -24.86 2.69 5.08
N SER A 458 -24.75 3.97 4.74
CA SER A 458 -25.89 4.90 4.72
C SER A 458 -26.59 4.90 3.36
N TYR A 459 -27.82 4.41 3.27
CA TYR A 459 -28.61 4.54 2.04
C TYR A 459 -28.87 6.02 1.70
N THR A 460 -29.09 6.86 2.73
CA THR A 460 -29.36 8.29 2.56
C THR A 460 -28.21 8.97 1.80
N PHE A 461 -26.96 8.58 2.08
CA PHE A 461 -25.79 9.15 1.44
C PHE A 461 -25.66 8.81 -0.04
N ASN A 462 -26.24 7.69 -0.52
CA ASN A 462 -26.16 7.30 -1.94
C ASN A 462 -26.77 8.37 -2.86
N ALA A 463 -27.73 9.16 -2.37
CA ALA A 463 -28.34 10.25 -3.13
C ALA A 463 -27.35 11.36 -3.50
N ARG A 464 -26.15 11.40 -2.91
CA ARG A 464 -25.07 12.30 -3.32
C ARG A 464 -24.67 12.10 -4.78
N PHE A 465 -24.64 10.85 -5.24
CA PHE A 465 -24.15 10.49 -6.58
C PHE A 465 -25.22 10.62 -7.67
N THR A 466 -26.37 11.23 -7.37
CA THR A 466 -27.49 11.34 -8.31
C THR A 466 -28.24 12.66 -8.10
N ALA A 467 -28.54 13.35 -9.20
CA ALA A 467 -29.31 14.58 -9.15
C ALA A 467 -30.72 14.33 -8.54
N PRO A 468 -31.28 15.28 -7.75
CA PRO A 468 -32.57 15.11 -7.10
C PRO A 468 -33.74 14.83 -8.06
N ASP A 469 -33.67 15.35 -9.28
CA ASP A 469 -34.68 15.21 -10.34
C ASP A 469 -34.37 14.08 -11.32
N ALA A 470 -33.29 13.32 -11.09
CA ALA A 470 -32.91 12.23 -11.96
C ALA A 470 -33.93 11.08 -11.91
N PRO A 471 -34.26 10.47 -13.07
CA PRO A 471 -35.15 9.34 -13.11
C PRO A 471 -34.52 8.12 -12.42
N TYR A 472 -35.34 7.13 -12.04
CA TYR A 472 -34.87 5.96 -11.29
C TYR A 472 -33.75 5.21 -12.03
N GLU A 473 -33.84 5.16 -13.36
CA GLU A 473 -32.89 4.52 -14.27
C GLU A 473 -31.51 5.21 -14.30
N ALA A 474 -31.40 6.44 -13.80
CA ALA A 474 -30.14 7.15 -13.70
C ALA A 474 -29.33 6.78 -12.44
N ARG A 475 -29.95 6.07 -11.48
CA ARG A 475 -29.27 5.59 -10.28
C ARG A 475 -28.40 4.39 -10.66
N SER A 476 -27.11 4.49 -10.38
CA SER A 476 -26.17 3.36 -10.52
C SER A 476 -26.17 2.51 -9.24
N GLY A 477 -25.94 1.20 -9.39
CA GLY A 477 -25.88 0.25 -8.28
C GLY A 477 -26.68 -1.01 -8.54
N TRP A 478 -27.08 -1.68 -7.46
CA TRP A 478 -27.70 -3.01 -7.48
C TRP A 478 -29.10 -2.95 -6.86
N PRO A 479 -30.16 -3.41 -7.55
CA PRO A 479 -31.48 -3.50 -6.94
C PRO A 479 -31.47 -4.36 -5.69
N ASP A 480 -32.27 -3.99 -4.68
CA ASP A 480 -32.45 -4.76 -3.45
C ASP A 480 -32.68 -6.26 -3.76
N PRO A 481 -31.73 -7.15 -3.41
CA PRO A 481 -31.82 -8.57 -3.77
C PRO A 481 -32.94 -9.27 -3.00
N THR A 482 -33.39 -8.71 -1.87
CA THR A 482 -34.49 -9.23 -1.06
C THR A 482 -35.87 -8.81 -1.59
N LYS A 483 -35.91 -7.81 -2.49
CA LYS A 483 -37.15 -7.23 -3.06
C LYS A 483 -38.12 -6.68 -1.99
N ARG A 484 -37.61 -6.35 -0.80
CA ARG A 484 -38.38 -5.70 0.27
C ARG A 484 -38.64 -4.23 -0.06
N THR A 485 -37.70 -3.63 -0.77
CA THR A 485 -37.73 -2.25 -1.21
C THR A 485 -37.48 -2.16 -2.71
N GLU A 486 -37.82 -1.02 -3.31
CA GLU A 486 -37.44 -0.66 -4.68
C GLU A 486 -36.14 0.17 -4.66
N ARG A 487 -35.24 -0.06 -3.69
CA ARG A 487 -34.00 0.72 -3.55
C ARG A 487 -32.88 0.15 -4.42
N ILE A 488 -31.94 1.03 -4.78
CA ILE A 488 -30.69 0.69 -5.45
C ILE A 488 -29.55 0.81 -4.44
N PHE A 489 -28.94 -0.30 -4.10
CA PHE A 489 -27.82 -0.44 -3.16
C PHE A 489 -26.49 -0.14 -3.86
N ARG A 490 -25.49 0.33 -3.10
CA ARG A 490 -24.15 0.62 -3.61
C ARG A 490 -23.34 -0.64 -3.88
N HIS A 491 -23.66 -1.75 -3.19
CA HIS A 491 -22.96 -3.01 -3.31
C HIS A 491 -23.93 -4.17 -3.57
N HIS A 492 -23.50 -5.12 -4.40
CA HIS A 492 -24.32 -6.26 -4.83
C HIS A 492 -24.61 -7.26 -3.71
N ASP A 493 -23.71 -7.36 -2.72
CA ASP A 493 -23.85 -8.31 -1.63
C ASP A 493 -24.64 -7.76 -0.42
N HIS A 494 -25.07 -6.49 -0.45
CA HIS A 494 -25.91 -5.95 0.63
C HIS A 494 -27.32 -6.56 0.58
N LYS A 495 -27.81 -7.02 1.74
CA LYS A 495 -29.17 -7.53 1.96
C LYS A 495 -30.13 -6.41 2.38
N PHE A 496 -29.61 -5.30 2.88
CA PHE A 496 -30.32 -4.04 3.10
C PHE A 496 -29.34 -2.86 3.13
N GLU A 497 -29.84 -1.66 2.90
CA GLU A 497 -29.15 -0.42 3.26
C GLU A 497 -30.17 0.49 3.96
N TRP A 498 -29.90 0.84 5.22
CA TRP A 498 -30.81 1.64 6.02
C TRP A 498 -30.63 3.13 5.79
N THR A 499 -31.72 3.87 5.86
CA THR A 499 -31.64 5.33 6.01
C THR A 499 -31.19 5.69 7.42
N VAL A 500 -30.81 6.96 7.62
CA VAL A 500 -30.47 7.50 8.95
C VAL A 500 -31.58 7.26 9.97
N GLU A 501 -32.84 7.43 9.55
CA GLU A 501 -34.01 7.23 10.41
C GLU A 501 -34.20 5.75 10.76
N GLU A 502 -34.05 4.85 9.79
CA GLU A 502 -34.22 3.41 9.98
C GLU A 502 -33.16 2.85 10.94
N PHE A 503 -31.90 3.22 10.72
CA PHE A 503 -30.79 2.83 11.60
C PHE A 503 -30.97 3.40 13.01
N THR A 504 -31.37 4.67 13.12
CA THR A 504 -31.66 5.33 14.41
C THR A 504 -32.78 4.61 15.17
N GLN A 505 -33.86 4.25 14.49
CA GLN A 505 -34.99 3.55 15.11
C GLN A 505 -34.60 2.16 15.57
N TRP A 506 -33.87 1.40 14.74
CA TRP A 506 -33.39 0.07 15.08
C TRP A 506 -32.44 0.12 16.29
N CYS A 507 -31.46 1.02 16.28
CA CYS A 507 -30.50 1.19 17.37
C CYS A 507 -31.19 1.52 18.69
N ASN A 508 -32.12 2.48 18.70
CA ASN A 508 -32.87 2.84 19.91
C ASN A 508 -33.73 1.68 20.43
N ALA A 509 -34.35 0.91 19.53
CA ALA A 509 -35.14 -0.26 19.92
C ALA A 509 -34.27 -1.36 20.54
N VAL A 510 -33.09 -1.64 19.97
CA VAL A 510 -32.12 -2.60 20.52
C VAL A 510 -31.61 -2.13 21.88
N ALA A 511 -31.20 -0.86 21.98
CA ALA A 511 -30.69 -0.26 23.20
C ALA A 511 -31.69 -0.35 24.36
N GLU A 512 -32.94 0.04 24.11
CA GLU A 512 -34.00 -0.02 25.12
C GLU A 512 -34.39 -1.45 25.49
N LYS A 513 -34.37 -2.38 24.53
CA LYS A 513 -34.71 -3.79 24.75
C LYS A 513 -33.68 -4.48 25.66
N TRP A 514 -32.40 -4.31 25.36
CA TRP A 514 -31.28 -5.04 25.98
C TRP A 514 -30.55 -4.27 27.10
N GLY A 515 -30.90 -3.01 27.31
CA GLY A 515 -30.34 -2.21 28.39
C GLY A 515 -28.98 -1.62 28.05
N TYR A 516 -28.94 -0.86 26.97
CA TYR A 516 -27.78 -0.09 26.53
C TYR A 516 -28.17 1.38 26.36
N ASP A 517 -27.19 2.25 26.49
CA ASP A 517 -27.23 3.60 25.93
C ASP A 517 -26.57 3.57 24.55
N VAL A 518 -27.08 4.34 23.60
CA VAL A 518 -26.54 4.38 22.23
C VAL A 518 -26.21 5.80 21.84
N GLU A 519 -25.01 5.99 21.29
CA GLU A 519 -24.56 7.21 20.65
C GLU A 519 -24.45 6.94 19.14
N LEU A 520 -25.08 7.80 18.34
CA LEU A 520 -25.11 7.68 16.88
C LEU A 520 -24.20 8.71 16.24
N GLY A 521 -23.49 8.30 15.20
CA GLY A 521 -22.61 9.14 14.41
C GLY A 521 -22.39 8.57 13.01
N GLY A 522 -21.26 8.88 12.41
CA GLY A 522 -20.92 8.34 11.10
C GLY A 522 -19.49 8.67 10.65
N VAL A 523 -19.07 8.02 9.57
CA VAL A 523 -17.74 8.16 8.95
C VAL A 523 -17.90 8.44 7.46
N GLY A 524 -17.00 9.27 6.92
CA GLY A 524 -16.98 9.62 5.49
C GLY A 524 -17.94 10.76 5.14
N LYS A 525 -17.59 12.00 5.54
CA LYS A 525 -18.18 13.21 4.96
C LYS A 525 -17.39 13.62 3.73
N ALA A 526 -18.07 14.15 2.72
CA ALA A 526 -17.39 14.72 1.57
C ALA A 526 -16.73 16.06 1.95
N GLU A 527 -15.54 16.33 1.39
CA GLU A 527 -14.88 17.64 1.50
C GLU A 527 -15.45 18.67 0.52
N GLU A 528 -15.95 18.20 -0.62
CA GLU A 528 -16.61 19.02 -1.63
C GLU A 528 -18.06 19.28 -1.23
N ASP A 529 -18.55 20.49 -1.43
CA ASP A 529 -19.97 20.81 -1.22
C ASP A 529 -20.82 20.05 -2.25
N ASP A 530 -21.96 19.48 -1.82
CA ASP A 530 -22.94 18.90 -2.74
C ASP A 530 -23.50 19.99 -3.66
N GLU A 531 -23.54 19.72 -4.98
CA GLU A 531 -24.02 20.70 -5.98
C GLU A 531 -25.47 21.16 -5.73
N TRP A 532 -26.22 20.41 -4.94
CA TRP A 532 -27.61 20.65 -4.58
C TRP A 532 -27.82 21.05 -3.11
N GLU A 533 -26.73 21.34 -2.38
CA GLU A 533 -26.75 21.81 -0.97
C GLU A 533 -27.42 20.83 0.01
N ARG A 534 -27.25 19.51 -0.18
CA ARG A 534 -27.89 18.47 0.64
C ARG A 534 -26.98 17.84 1.69
N ASP A 535 -25.77 18.34 1.91
CA ASP A 535 -24.77 17.72 2.79
C ASP A 535 -25.30 17.41 4.21
N ASP A 536 -26.07 18.33 4.79
CA ASP A 536 -26.67 18.14 6.12
C ASP A 536 -27.76 17.06 6.14
N GLU A 537 -28.47 16.87 5.03
CA GLU A 537 -29.52 15.84 4.88
C GLU A 537 -28.91 14.46 4.57
N LEU A 538 -27.84 14.41 3.77
CA LEU A 538 -27.16 13.18 3.33
C LEU A 538 -26.35 12.54 4.46
N GLY A 539 -25.78 13.35 5.36
CA GLY A 539 -25.04 12.88 6.51
C GLY A 539 -23.69 12.25 6.14
N TRP A 540 -23.47 11.01 6.60
CA TRP A 540 -22.20 10.29 6.45
C TRP A 540 -22.34 9.10 5.51
N ALA A 541 -21.25 8.71 4.83
CA ALA A 541 -21.20 7.57 3.93
C ALA A 541 -21.49 6.23 4.64
N SER A 542 -20.93 6.05 5.85
CA SER A 542 -21.24 4.96 6.77
C SER A 542 -21.79 5.51 8.07
N GLN A 543 -22.81 4.84 8.59
CA GLN A 543 -23.44 5.16 9.87
C GLN A 543 -22.73 4.39 10.98
N VAL A 544 -22.58 5.00 12.15
CA VAL A 544 -21.92 4.39 13.31
C VAL A 544 -22.84 4.45 14.51
N ALA A 545 -22.90 3.36 15.26
CA ALA A 545 -23.53 3.31 16.57
C ALA A 545 -22.55 2.77 17.61
N ALA A 546 -22.37 3.52 18.70
CA ALA A 546 -21.61 3.11 19.87
C ALA A 546 -22.58 2.83 21.01
N PHE A 547 -22.73 1.57 21.38
CA PHE A 547 -23.56 1.14 22.50
C PHE A 547 -22.71 0.98 23.76
N ARG A 548 -23.21 1.47 24.89
CA ARG A 548 -22.62 1.29 26.21
C ARG A 548 -23.62 0.58 27.12
N ARG A 549 -23.21 -0.52 27.73
CA ARG A 549 -24.09 -1.33 28.58
C ARG A 549 -24.55 -0.55 29.80
N ARG A 550 -25.85 -0.56 30.08
CA ARG A 550 -26.39 -0.05 31.35
C ARG A 550 -26.11 -1.07 32.45
N GLU A 551 -25.45 -0.59 33.50
CA GLU A 551 -25.15 -1.37 34.69
C GLU A 551 -26.31 -1.34 35.70
N GLY A 552 -26.42 -2.40 36.51
CA GLY A 552 -27.42 -2.53 37.57
C GLY A 552 -28.15 -3.86 37.58
N ALA A 553 -28.52 -4.33 38.78
CA ALA A 553 -29.14 -5.64 38.99
C ALA A 553 -30.42 -5.85 38.16
N GLU A 554 -31.23 -4.80 37.99
CA GLU A 554 -32.45 -4.84 37.17
C GLU A 554 -32.15 -5.21 35.71
N TRP A 555 -31.12 -4.59 35.12
CA TRP A 555 -30.73 -4.85 33.73
C TRP A 555 -30.12 -6.23 33.54
N VAL A 556 -29.35 -6.71 34.52
CA VAL A 556 -28.81 -8.07 34.53
C VAL A 556 -29.94 -9.10 34.55
N GLU A 557 -30.92 -8.95 35.47
CA GLU A 557 -32.08 -9.86 35.56
C GLU A 557 -32.92 -9.83 34.28
N ARG A 558 -33.12 -8.63 33.71
CA ARG A 558 -33.88 -8.45 32.47
C ARG A 558 -33.21 -9.14 31.28
N ARG A 559 -31.89 -8.99 31.09
CA ARG A 559 -31.14 -9.68 30.03
C ARG A 559 -31.21 -11.19 30.20
N ALA A 560 -30.93 -11.70 31.40
CA ALA A 560 -30.98 -13.13 31.68
C ALA A 560 -32.37 -13.73 31.39
N LYS A 561 -33.44 -12.99 31.73
CA LYS A 561 -34.81 -13.39 31.41
C LYS A 561 -35.06 -13.43 29.89
N LEU A 562 -34.66 -12.38 29.17
CA LEU A 562 -34.84 -12.31 27.71
C LEU A 562 -34.06 -13.40 26.96
N VAL A 563 -32.82 -13.67 27.37
CA VAL A 563 -32.00 -14.75 26.80
C VAL A 563 -32.66 -16.11 27.00
N LYS A 564 -33.26 -16.33 28.17
CA LYS A 564 -33.99 -17.56 28.48
C LYS A 564 -35.30 -17.68 27.70
N ASP A 565 -36.09 -16.61 27.64
CA ASP A 565 -37.38 -16.58 26.95
C ASP A 565 -37.23 -16.79 25.42
N LEU A 566 -36.07 -16.44 24.86
CA LEU A 566 -35.71 -16.62 23.46
C LEU A 566 -34.97 -17.94 23.17
N GLU A 567 -34.81 -18.82 24.16
CA GLU A 567 -34.15 -20.14 24.03
C GLU A 567 -32.71 -20.07 23.45
N ILE A 568 -32.04 -18.92 23.57
CA ILE A 568 -30.70 -18.68 23.00
C ILE A 568 -29.65 -19.60 23.65
N ALA A 569 -29.83 -19.90 24.95
CA ALA A 569 -28.92 -20.76 25.70
C ALA A 569 -29.00 -22.24 25.30
N ASP A 570 -30.15 -22.71 24.80
CA ASP A 570 -30.32 -24.12 24.38
C ASP A 570 -29.61 -24.39 23.03
N GLN A 571 -29.35 -23.34 22.24
CA GLN A 571 -28.53 -23.42 21.02
C GLN A 571 -27.03 -23.55 21.28
N ALA A 572 -26.56 -23.23 22.49
CA ALA A 572 -25.13 -23.33 22.86
C ALA A 572 -24.68 -24.76 23.23
N GLY A 573 -25.62 -25.70 23.43
CA GLY A 573 -25.36 -27.05 23.96
C GLY A 573 -25.02 -28.14 22.92
N GLU A 574 -25.31 -27.92 21.64
CA GLU A 574 -25.07 -28.90 20.55
C GLU A 574 -24.15 -28.28 19.49
N GLN A 575 -22.83 -28.48 19.61
CA GLN A 575 -21.79 -27.95 18.70
C GLN A 575 -21.97 -26.46 18.38
N THR A 576 -21.13 -25.61 18.96
CA THR A 576 -21.16 -24.12 18.84
C THR A 576 -21.17 -23.56 17.41
N GLY A 577 -21.10 -24.38 16.36
CA GLY A 577 -20.99 -23.96 14.95
C GLY A 577 -19.65 -23.31 14.63
N HIS A 578 -18.94 -22.82 15.64
CA HIS A 578 -17.63 -22.20 15.54
C HIS A 578 -16.49 -23.21 15.66
N LYS A 579 -15.52 -23.08 14.76
CA LYS A 579 -14.28 -23.85 14.72
C LYS A 579 -13.10 -22.90 14.99
N LEU A 580 -12.31 -23.21 16.03
CA LEU A 580 -11.07 -22.49 16.30
C LEU A 580 -10.04 -22.85 15.22
N LEU A 581 -9.54 -21.84 14.50
CA LEU A 581 -8.53 -22.03 13.46
C LEU A 581 -7.11 -21.85 14.00
N ALA A 582 -6.90 -20.82 14.81
CA ALA A 582 -5.59 -20.51 15.37
C ALA A 582 -5.67 -19.88 16.75
N THR A 583 -4.63 -20.08 17.54
CA THR A 583 -4.35 -19.36 18.78
C THR A 583 -2.90 -18.93 18.75
N HIS A 584 -2.69 -17.62 18.83
CA HIS A 584 -1.37 -17.01 18.84
C HIS A 584 -1.12 -16.36 20.19
N GLN A 585 0.07 -16.60 20.72
CA GLN A 585 0.50 -16.08 22.01
C GLN A 585 1.64 -15.11 21.80
N HIS A 586 1.42 -13.84 22.12
CA HIS A 586 2.44 -12.81 22.08
C HIS A 586 3.06 -12.66 23.48
N SER A 587 4.34 -13.02 23.61
CA SER A 587 5.06 -12.98 24.88
C SER A 587 5.53 -11.56 25.26
N THR A 588 5.53 -11.27 26.57
CA THR A 588 6.13 -10.06 27.13
C THR A 588 7.65 -10.07 27.05
N HIS A 589 8.24 -8.89 26.91
CA HIS A 589 9.68 -8.68 27.06
C HIS A 589 10.15 -8.99 28.50
N GLU A 590 11.36 -9.54 28.67
CA GLU A 590 11.87 -9.98 29.99
C GLU A 590 11.99 -8.84 31.02
N ALA A 591 12.27 -7.63 30.56
CA ALA A 591 12.39 -6.44 31.41
C ALA A 591 11.04 -5.78 31.78
N ALA A 592 9.91 -6.30 31.30
CA ALA A 592 8.60 -5.71 31.57
C ALA A 592 8.32 -5.65 33.09
N ARG A 593 7.87 -4.49 33.57
CA ARG A 593 7.58 -4.19 34.99
C ARG A 593 8.81 -4.33 35.93
N GLN A 594 10.02 -4.32 35.38
CA GLN A 594 11.28 -4.42 36.12
C GLN A 594 12.21 -3.23 35.82
N PRO A 595 11.88 -2.01 36.29
CA PRO A 595 12.71 -0.83 36.03
C PRO A 595 14.04 -0.88 36.78
N GLN A 596 15.07 -0.28 36.17
CA GLN A 596 16.34 0.04 36.83
C GLN A 596 16.19 1.25 37.78
N SER A 597 17.23 1.55 38.56
CA SER A 597 17.21 2.71 39.46
C SER A 597 17.03 4.02 38.68
N LEU A 598 16.36 5.01 39.29
CA LEU A 598 16.12 6.32 38.68
C LEU A 598 17.43 7.02 38.26
N GLU A 599 18.50 6.84 39.05
CA GLU A 599 19.84 7.36 38.76
C GLU A 599 20.42 6.71 37.49
N ALA A 600 20.35 5.37 37.37
CA ALA A 600 20.86 4.66 36.20
C ALA A 600 20.09 5.01 34.92
N VAL A 601 18.77 5.20 35.01
CA VAL A 601 17.95 5.67 33.88
C VAL A 601 18.33 7.10 33.50
N GLY A 602 18.51 8.00 34.48
CA GLY A 602 18.95 9.38 34.23
C GLY A 602 20.33 9.46 33.57
N ASP A 603 21.30 8.69 34.08
CA ASP A 603 22.63 8.57 33.51
C ASP A 603 22.60 8.06 32.06
N LEU A 604 21.74 7.06 31.78
CA LEU A 604 21.56 6.52 30.43
C LEU A 604 21.00 7.57 29.46
N VAL A 605 20.03 8.38 29.90
CA VAL A 605 19.49 9.48 29.09
C VAL A 605 20.57 10.53 28.80
N VAL A 606 21.37 10.91 29.80
CA VAL A 606 22.51 11.82 29.62
C VAL A 606 23.53 11.24 28.64
N GLU A 607 23.92 9.97 28.80
CA GLU A 607 24.85 9.29 27.90
C GLU A 607 24.35 9.34 26.45
N ARG A 608 23.05 9.09 26.23
CA ARG A 608 22.43 9.12 24.91
C ARG A 608 22.38 10.52 24.31
N MET A 609 22.00 11.53 25.09
CA MET A 609 22.00 12.93 24.65
C MET A 609 23.41 13.39 24.27
N LEU A 610 24.43 13.00 25.05
CA LEU A 610 25.84 13.28 24.74
C LEU A 610 26.32 12.54 23.49
N ARG A 611 26.00 11.24 23.36
CA ARG A 611 26.39 10.40 22.22
C ARG A 611 25.83 10.90 20.90
N PHE A 612 24.55 11.27 20.89
CA PHE A 612 23.88 11.81 19.69
C PHE A 612 24.04 13.33 19.53
N ARG A 613 24.78 13.97 20.43
CA ARG A 613 25.10 15.39 20.39
C ARG A 613 23.86 16.31 20.38
N ASN A 614 22.83 15.93 21.15
CA ASN A 614 21.60 16.69 21.28
C ASN A 614 21.49 17.29 22.68
N ALA A 615 21.45 18.63 22.77
CA ALA A 615 21.25 19.33 24.03
C ALA A 615 19.77 19.34 24.48
N SER A 616 18.85 19.05 23.56
CA SER A 616 17.41 19.09 23.77
C SER A 616 16.76 18.01 22.91
N LEU A 617 15.95 17.14 23.51
CA LEU A 617 15.23 16.07 22.81
C LEU A 617 13.79 15.95 23.34
N PRO A 618 12.80 15.68 22.48
CA PRO A 618 11.46 15.37 22.95
C PRO A 618 11.44 14.01 23.66
N LEU A 619 10.57 13.88 24.66
CA LEU A 619 10.42 12.69 25.50
C LEU A 619 10.11 11.45 24.65
N ARG A 620 9.33 11.62 23.57
CA ARG A 620 9.05 10.59 22.57
C ARG A 620 10.31 10.01 21.93
N GLU A 621 11.25 10.85 21.50
CA GLU A 621 12.49 10.38 20.85
C GLU A 621 13.42 9.67 21.82
N ILE A 622 13.38 10.05 23.10
CA ILE A 622 14.12 9.36 24.16
C ILE A 622 13.47 8.00 24.46
N TRP A 623 12.14 7.94 24.56
CA TRP A 623 11.39 6.73 24.87
C TRP A 623 11.57 5.64 23.80
N PHE A 624 11.49 5.98 22.51
CA PHE A 624 11.60 5.00 21.43
C PHE A 624 13.04 4.49 21.18
N GLN A 625 13.99 4.86 22.03
CA GLN A 625 15.26 4.15 22.12
C GLN A 625 15.08 2.91 23.01
N ASN A 626 15.09 1.72 22.41
CA ASN A 626 14.80 0.45 23.08
C ASN A 626 15.51 0.30 24.44
N GLU A 627 16.78 0.69 24.54
CA GLU A 627 17.54 0.60 25.79
C GLU A 627 16.94 1.43 26.93
N VAL A 628 16.42 2.63 26.64
CA VAL A 628 15.79 3.50 27.63
C VAL A 628 14.46 2.91 28.07
N ALA A 629 13.62 2.47 27.13
CA ALA A 629 12.35 1.84 27.46
C ALA A 629 12.54 0.53 28.27
N ILE A 630 13.56 -0.27 27.92
CA ILE A 630 13.98 -1.47 28.67
C ILE A 630 14.46 -1.10 30.08
N ALA A 631 15.29 -0.05 30.22
CA ALA A 631 15.74 0.40 31.53
C ALA A 631 14.59 0.92 32.41
N CYS A 632 13.55 1.49 31.80
CA CYS A 632 12.32 1.92 32.49
C CYS A 632 11.32 0.79 32.75
N GLY A 633 11.61 -0.44 32.30
CA GLY A 633 10.72 -1.60 32.45
C GLY A 633 9.34 -1.43 31.81
N GLY A 634 9.23 -0.57 30.79
CA GLY A 634 7.96 -0.29 30.10
C GLY A 634 7.09 0.79 30.72
N TRP A 635 7.50 1.45 31.82
CA TRP A 635 6.76 2.58 32.40
C TRP A 635 7.31 3.94 31.95
N LEU A 636 6.51 4.69 31.19
CA LEU A 636 6.86 6.06 30.78
C LEU A 636 6.92 7.01 31.99
N ASP A 637 6.05 6.83 32.99
CA ASP A 637 6.09 7.57 34.26
C ASP A 637 7.44 7.46 34.97
N TRP A 638 8.12 6.31 34.82
CA TRP A 638 9.44 6.08 35.41
C TRP A 638 10.51 6.94 34.75
N LEU A 639 10.47 7.07 33.42
CA LEU A 639 11.36 7.95 32.67
C LEU A 639 11.15 9.41 33.09
N VAL A 640 9.89 9.86 33.17
CA VAL A 640 9.55 11.22 33.62
C VAL A 640 10.12 11.48 35.01
N ARG A 641 9.95 10.52 35.95
CA ARG A 641 10.48 10.66 37.30
C ARG A 641 12.01 10.68 37.32
N ALA A 642 12.66 9.84 36.52
CA ALA A 642 14.12 9.79 36.42
C ALA A 642 14.69 11.11 35.91
N VAL A 643 14.10 11.70 34.87
CA VAL A 643 14.47 13.01 34.34
C VAL A 643 14.28 14.11 35.40
N GLN A 644 13.18 14.10 36.15
CA GLN A 644 12.92 15.09 37.21
C GLN A 644 13.85 14.94 38.43
N ALA A 645 14.34 13.73 38.70
CA ALA A 645 15.20 13.43 39.85
C ALA A 645 16.69 13.69 39.57
N HIS A 646 17.09 13.74 38.30
CA HIS A 646 18.49 13.78 37.89
C HIS A 646 19.01 15.21 37.78
N ASP A 647 20.10 15.54 38.48
CA ASP A 647 20.64 16.90 38.59
C ASP A 647 21.08 17.52 37.23
N GLY A 648 21.45 16.68 36.26
CA GLY A 648 21.92 17.10 34.94
C GLY A 648 20.84 17.24 33.85
N LEU A 649 19.57 17.02 34.18
CA LEU A 649 18.47 17.03 33.21
C LEU A 649 17.35 17.97 33.69
N SER A 650 16.66 18.60 32.75
CA SER A 650 15.48 19.42 33.05
C SER A 650 14.36 19.15 32.05
N LEU A 651 13.12 19.15 32.53
CA LEU A 651 11.95 18.86 31.72
C LEU A 651 11.19 20.15 31.40
N GLN A 652 11.11 20.50 30.13
CA GLN A 652 10.32 21.63 29.64
C GLN A 652 8.97 21.15 29.12
N LYS A 653 7.91 21.73 29.67
CA LYS A 653 6.51 21.44 29.33
C LYS A 653 5.94 22.57 28.47
N PRO A 654 5.47 22.32 27.23
CA PRO A 654 4.78 23.34 26.45
C PRO A 654 3.44 23.71 27.12
N ALA A 655 3.01 24.97 26.95
CA ALA A 655 1.77 25.47 27.57
C ALA A 655 0.47 24.88 26.97
N ALA A 656 0.58 24.26 25.78
CA ALA A 656 -0.46 23.49 25.12
C ALA A 656 0.20 22.45 24.20
N GLY A 657 -0.22 21.18 24.28
CA GLY A 657 0.35 20.05 23.52
C GLY A 657 0.06 18.72 24.20
N LEU A 658 0.30 17.61 23.50
CA LEU A 658 0.21 16.27 24.09
C LEU A 658 1.40 16.04 25.02
N THR A 659 1.25 15.20 26.04
CA THR A 659 2.27 14.97 27.07
C THR A 659 3.57 14.36 26.51
N VAL A 660 3.52 13.72 25.34
CA VAL A 660 4.68 13.18 24.61
C VAL A 660 5.55 14.26 23.94
N ASP A 661 5.07 15.49 23.84
CA ASP A 661 5.80 16.64 23.26
C ASP A 661 6.69 17.35 24.29
N TRP A 662 6.75 16.85 25.52
CA TRP A 662 7.63 17.37 26.56
C TRP A 662 9.09 17.24 26.13
N THR A 663 9.87 18.28 26.37
CA THR A 663 11.26 18.33 25.91
C THR A 663 12.21 18.21 27.09
N VAL A 664 13.12 17.24 27.03
CA VAL A 664 14.21 17.06 27.99
C VAL A 664 15.40 17.88 27.53
N GLN A 665 15.92 18.73 28.40
CA GLN A 665 17.11 19.53 28.18
C GLN A 665 18.25 19.06 29.07
N LEU A 666 19.43 18.97 28.45
CA LEU A 666 20.69 18.69 29.13
C LEU A 666 21.19 19.97 29.81
N ASP A 667 21.70 19.86 31.03
CA ASP A 667 22.32 20.99 31.71
C ASP A 667 23.49 21.54 30.88
N PRO A 668 23.55 22.87 30.62
CA PRO A 668 24.68 23.52 29.96
C PRO A 668 26.06 23.17 30.52
N ALA A 669 26.17 22.80 31.80
CA ALA A 669 27.40 22.35 32.44
C ALA A 669 27.95 21.04 31.85
N LEU A 670 27.10 20.21 31.24
CA LEU A 670 27.47 18.92 30.62
C LEU A 670 27.78 19.04 29.13
N HIS A 671 27.47 20.16 28.48
CA HIS A 671 27.79 20.41 27.06
C HIS A 671 29.27 20.21 26.70
N PRO A 672 30.26 20.56 27.55
CA PRO A 672 31.67 20.32 27.23
C PRO A 672 32.06 18.83 27.12
N LEU A 673 31.22 17.91 27.62
CA LEU A 673 31.45 16.45 27.50
C LEU A 673 31.01 15.90 26.13
N MET A 674 30.34 16.70 25.30
CA MET A 674 30.04 16.35 23.92
C MET A 674 31.35 16.32 23.13
N LEU A 675 31.85 15.13 22.82
CA LEU A 675 33.12 14.95 22.11
C LEU A 675 33.08 15.63 20.72
N PRO A 676 34.17 16.29 20.28
CA PRO A 676 34.29 16.77 18.90
C PRO A 676 34.36 15.58 17.93
N GLU A 677 33.93 15.78 16.68
CA GLU A 677 33.93 14.73 15.66
C GLU A 677 35.30 14.07 15.51
N SER A 678 35.37 12.76 15.81
CA SER A 678 36.47 11.92 15.39
C SER A 678 36.31 11.59 13.90
N PRO A 679 37.36 11.69 13.06
CA PRO A 679 37.30 11.46 11.61
C PRO A 679 36.91 10.04 11.15
N GLY A 680 36.45 9.17 12.04
CA GLY A 680 36.20 7.74 11.77
C GLY A 680 34.82 7.23 12.18
N ASP A 681 33.93 8.08 12.72
CA ASP A 681 32.54 7.70 13.07
C ASP A 681 31.52 8.06 11.98
N SER A 682 31.97 8.67 10.89
CA SER A 682 31.18 8.75 9.67
C SER A 682 31.18 7.37 9.01
N PRO A 683 30.02 6.85 8.54
CA PRO A 683 30.02 5.78 7.53
C PRO A 683 30.99 6.18 6.42
N PRO A 684 31.75 5.25 5.82
CA PRO A 684 32.74 5.61 4.82
C PRO A 684 32.06 6.44 3.73
N ASP A 685 32.54 7.67 3.54
CA ASP A 685 32.19 8.47 2.39
C ASP A 685 32.53 7.63 1.16
N MET A 686 31.50 7.28 0.38
CA MET A 686 31.66 6.60 -0.90
C MET A 686 32.42 7.45 -1.94
N ASP A 687 32.84 8.66 -1.55
CA ASP A 687 33.49 9.65 -2.39
C ASP A 687 35.02 9.66 -2.30
N GLU A 688 35.65 8.82 -1.46
CA GLU A 688 37.11 8.62 -1.47
C GLU A 688 37.53 7.29 -2.14
N VAL A 689 37.09 7.08 -3.37
CA VAL A 689 37.89 6.29 -4.32
C VAL A 689 38.89 7.26 -4.94
N ALA A 690 40.15 7.11 -4.55
CA ALA A 690 41.28 7.89 -5.05
C ALA A 690 41.22 8.12 -6.56
N ASP A 691 41.33 9.40 -6.96
CA ASP A 691 41.53 9.89 -8.33
C ASP A 691 42.70 9.19 -9.02
N ILE A 692 42.42 8.05 -9.64
CA ILE A 692 43.35 7.39 -10.54
C ILE A 692 42.63 7.30 -11.88
N TRP A 693 43.02 8.23 -12.75
CA TRP A 693 42.78 8.31 -14.21
C TRP A 693 41.47 8.98 -14.68
N ASP A 694 41.50 10.31 -14.81
CA ASP A 694 40.67 11.06 -15.77
C ASP A 694 41.49 11.34 -17.05
N PRO A 695 41.14 10.76 -18.22
CA PRO A 695 41.84 11.00 -19.48
C PRO A 695 41.34 12.24 -20.25
N PHE A 696 40.47 13.08 -19.69
CA PHE A 696 39.83 14.19 -20.42
C PHE A 696 39.86 15.54 -19.69
N ASP A 697 40.89 15.78 -18.87
CA ASP A 697 41.19 17.09 -18.29
C ASP A 697 41.81 18.02 -19.37
N ASP A 698 40.95 18.60 -20.21
CA ASP A 698 41.30 19.65 -21.19
C ASP A 698 40.93 21.05 -20.63
N ASP A 699 41.67 21.49 -19.60
CA ASP A 699 41.79 22.90 -19.23
C ASP A 699 42.96 23.53 -20.01
N GLU A 700 42.73 23.94 -21.26
CA GLU A 700 43.56 24.95 -21.94
C GLU A 700 42.74 26.21 -22.29
N PRO A 701 43.22 27.42 -21.94
CA PRO A 701 42.54 28.68 -22.21
C PRO A 701 42.70 29.11 -23.67
N TRP A 702 41.57 29.37 -24.34
CA TRP A 702 41.52 29.85 -25.72
C TRP A 702 42.26 31.19 -25.89
N ILE A 703 43.38 31.17 -26.61
CA ILE A 703 44.11 32.33 -27.10
C ILE A 703 43.39 32.86 -28.35
N GLU A 704 42.95 34.12 -28.32
CA GLU A 704 42.49 34.85 -29.51
C GLU A 704 43.65 35.03 -30.50
N ASN A 705 43.45 34.63 -31.75
CA ASN A 705 44.27 35.14 -32.86
C ASN A 705 43.39 35.65 -34.01
N PRO A 706 43.65 36.86 -34.53
CA PRO A 706 42.68 37.64 -35.30
C PRO A 706 42.97 37.58 -36.79
N GLU A 707 42.78 36.44 -37.44
CA GLU A 707 42.79 36.36 -38.91
C GLU A 707 41.78 35.30 -39.34
N ASP A 708 40.54 35.72 -39.61
CA ASP A 708 39.68 35.19 -40.68
C ASP A 708 38.36 35.97 -40.70
N VAL A 709 38.46 37.19 -41.23
CA VAL A 709 37.34 37.99 -41.72
C VAL A 709 37.15 37.62 -43.19
N GLN A 710 35.95 37.20 -43.61
CA GLN A 710 35.17 37.83 -44.70
C GLN A 710 33.89 37.06 -45.10
N VAL A 711 32.76 37.67 -44.73
CA VAL A 711 31.56 38.04 -45.53
C VAL A 711 31.03 37.10 -46.63
N ALA A 712 29.76 36.68 -46.46
CA ALA A 712 28.66 36.76 -47.44
C ALA A 712 27.33 36.60 -46.66
N GLN A 713 26.71 37.66 -46.13
CA GLN A 713 25.61 38.43 -46.76
C GLN A 713 24.97 37.76 -47.98
N ASP A 714 23.76 37.21 -47.84
CA ASP A 714 22.56 37.82 -48.43
C ASP A 714 21.23 37.22 -47.95
N GLU A 715 20.19 38.06 -48.04
CA GLU A 715 18.73 37.81 -48.00
C GLU A 715 18.00 37.71 -46.64
N THR A 716 17.47 38.88 -46.27
CA THR A 716 16.39 39.21 -45.33
C THR A 716 15.04 38.55 -45.65
N CYS A 717 14.21 38.26 -44.63
CA CYS A 717 12.77 38.62 -44.57
C CYS A 717 12.19 38.43 -43.15
N VAL A 718 11.26 39.31 -42.78
CA VAL A 718 10.72 39.61 -41.44
C VAL A 718 9.35 38.94 -41.21
N ALA A 719 9.06 38.45 -39.99
CA ALA A 719 7.73 38.45 -39.35
C ALA A 719 7.85 37.98 -37.87
N LYS A 720 7.83 38.89 -36.90
CA LYS A 720 6.67 39.35 -36.08
C LYS A 720 6.25 38.39 -34.96
N ASP A 721 6.65 38.77 -33.75
CA ASP A 721 6.04 38.40 -32.46
C ASP A 721 4.56 38.80 -32.41
N SER A 722 3.69 37.87 -31.99
CA SER A 722 2.53 38.14 -31.14
C SER A 722 1.98 36.83 -30.58
N TRP A 723 2.11 36.61 -29.27
CA TRP A 723 1.23 35.66 -28.55
C TRP A 723 0.36 36.50 -27.63
N SER A 724 -0.92 36.57 -27.98
CA SER A 724 -1.97 37.22 -27.19
C SER A 724 -2.46 36.29 -26.09
N GLU A 725 -2.73 36.90 -24.93
CA GLU A 725 -3.63 36.41 -23.89
C GLU A 725 -5.04 36.16 -24.46
N GLN A 726 -5.70 35.07 -24.04
CA GLN A 726 -7.13 34.99 -23.69
C GLN A 726 -7.55 33.56 -23.31
N ASP A 727 -8.02 33.43 -22.06
CA ASP A 727 -9.25 32.78 -21.56
C ASP A 727 -9.49 31.26 -21.80
N ILE A 728 -9.57 30.46 -20.72
CA ILE A 728 -10.77 30.14 -19.89
C ILE A 728 -11.83 29.38 -20.71
N ASP A 729 -11.97 28.08 -20.45
CA ASP A 729 -13.16 27.46 -19.84
C ASP A 729 -12.93 25.93 -19.72
N TRP A 730 -13.34 25.35 -18.60
CA TRP A 730 -13.10 23.96 -18.23
C TRP A 730 -14.44 23.33 -17.88
N ASP A 731 -15.07 22.65 -18.84
CA ASP A 731 -16.02 21.60 -18.52
C ASP A 731 -16.34 20.70 -19.72
N LYS A 732 -16.41 19.38 -19.44
CA LYS A 732 -17.12 18.28 -20.16
C LYS A 732 -16.31 16.99 -20.43
N ARG A 733 -16.82 15.91 -19.79
CA ARG A 733 -17.24 14.59 -20.33
C ARG A 733 -16.43 13.32 -20.01
N GLU A 734 -17.13 12.46 -19.25
CA GLU A 734 -17.55 11.06 -19.50
C GLU A 734 -16.51 9.91 -19.63
N LEU A 735 -16.45 9.11 -18.55
CA LEU A 735 -16.70 7.65 -18.39
C LEU A 735 -16.18 6.63 -19.44
N ASP A 736 -15.53 5.57 -18.92
CA ASP A 736 -16.06 4.18 -19.02
C ASP A 736 -15.31 3.17 -18.10
N ILE A 737 -16.07 2.18 -17.62
CA ILE A 737 -15.83 1.24 -16.50
C ILE A 737 -15.47 -0.18 -17.01
N ALA A 738 -14.73 -0.97 -16.22
CA ALA A 738 -14.77 -2.45 -16.29
C ALA A 738 -14.71 -3.09 -14.88
N ALA A 739 -15.66 -3.99 -14.60
CA ALA A 739 -15.93 -4.62 -13.30
C ALA A 739 -15.45 -6.08 -13.22
N GLY A 740 -15.12 -6.55 -12.01
CA GLY A 740 -14.83 -7.94 -11.62
C GLY A 740 -15.75 -8.42 -10.48
N ALA A 741 -16.00 -9.73 -10.40
CA ALA A 741 -17.15 -10.38 -9.78
C ALA A 741 -17.03 -10.70 -8.26
N GLY A 742 -18.16 -10.71 -7.55
CA GLY A 742 -18.33 -11.16 -6.16
C GLY A 742 -19.58 -12.04 -5.96
N TRP A 743 -19.74 -12.53 -4.73
CA TRP A 743 -20.45 -13.73 -4.26
C TRP A 743 -21.92 -13.88 -4.68
N GLY A 744 -22.28 -15.07 -5.19
CA GLY A 744 -23.67 -15.53 -5.35
C GLY A 744 -24.12 -15.88 -6.78
N ALA A 745 -23.40 -16.77 -7.47
CA ALA A 745 -23.90 -17.36 -8.72
C ALA A 745 -24.57 -18.73 -8.44
N PRO A 746 -25.88 -18.91 -8.72
CA PRO A 746 -26.48 -20.23 -8.74
C PRO A 746 -26.28 -20.89 -10.11
N GLU A 747 -25.81 -22.14 -10.09
CA GLU A 747 -25.86 -23.06 -11.23
C GLU A 747 -27.33 -23.38 -11.60
N GLY A 748 -27.68 -23.29 -12.89
CA GLY A 748 -29.02 -23.64 -13.36
C GLY A 748 -29.23 -23.38 -14.84
N ASP A 749 -29.19 -24.46 -15.61
CA ASP A 749 -29.43 -24.63 -17.04
C ASP A 749 -30.79 -24.04 -17.52
N TRP A 750 -30.98 -23.99 -18.84
CA TRP A 750 -32.22 -23.90 -19.66
C TRP A 750 -32.23 -22.80 -20.75
N SER A 751 -32.13 -23.31 -21.97
CA SER A 751 -32.49 -22.75 -23.27
C SER A 751 -33.82 -21.98 -23.33
N CYS A 752 -33.91 -20.94 -24.16
CA CYS A 752 -34.79 -20.87 -25.35
C CYS A 752 -34.68 -19.51 -26.04
N ASP A 753 -34.70 -19.56 -27.38
CA ASP A 753 -34.95 -18.49 -28.33
C ASP A 753 -36.08 -17.52 -27.94
N SER A 754 -35.93 -16.23 -28.27
CA SER A 754 -36.90 -15.51 -29.13
C SER A 754 -36.48 -14.05 -29.38
N GLU A 755 -36.20 -13.77 -30.65
CA GLU A 755 -36.71 -12.68 -31.49
C GLU A 755 -36.90 -11.25 -30.92
N TRP A 756 -36.25 -10.35 -31.66
CA TRP A 756 -36.43 -8.91 -31.80
C TRP A 756 -37.87 -8.39 -31.80
N SER A 757 -38.09 -7.28 -31.10
CA SER A 757 -38.86 -6.12 -31.58
C SER A 757 -38.44 -4.84 -30.87
#